data_AF-A0A4S5DDD4-F1
#
_entry.id   AF-A0A4S5DDD4-F1
#
_cell.length_a   1.000
_cell.length_b   1.000
_cell.length_c   1.000
_cell.angle_alpha   90.00
_cell.angle_beta   90.00
_cell.angle_gamma   90.00
#
_symmetry.space_group_name_H-M   'P 1'
#
loop_
_entity.id
_entity.type
_entity.pdbx_description
1 polymer ?
#
loop_
_entity_poly.entity_id
_entity_poly.type
_entity_poly.pdbx_seq_one_letter_code
_entity_poly.pdbx_strand_id
1 'polypeptide(L)'
;MKKLVASLAGGSVPDTTDTAEPDTEAVRTDSQQADVPLVVPLMDSGTRIVFHILALCWFVALGIFWRWWLRDEHYVDAFRFGVNCFVLFWTTFIPGYFIFIIRSAVVPNPALPVPRDWRVAMVVTKAPSEPFDIVRTTLLAMLDQTYPHDTWLADEDPSPETLDWCREHGVFVSTRRGIAAYHRASWPRRTRCKEGNLAYFYDMVGYDNYDFVSQLDADHVPTRTYLEEMLRPFVDPKVGYVSAPSICDSNAAGSWSARGRVNVEGPLHGTMQAGYAGGLAPLCIGSHYAVRCRALREIGGLGPELAEDHSTTMIFNSKGWRGMHALNAIANGEGPRTFGDLATQEFQWSKSVMIIMLRYTRHYFMGLPLKLKAQFLFCQLWYPLCALAMAGGVVIPVVALLTGRVWAHVDYLTYLTYALPLAVLLLCVVTWATRSTQSCRPLNTKLLSWEGLSFVFARWPWVVLGCASAVFDFVRGKEFPFKVTPKGGTIEQDAPLRVVAPYLLISLFCSLPVVTVENPRNAAGFYLFSTLTSILYLVIAAVVAVNHGREQGLEWSAFRQMFFSRLPVRNALFVFALAMLLAGIGLRAPKGWQAMMWRSGLPAVVAPAPGEPVKQPELGAYDPDNTLAADRDLAFDHVFVSWNAPDIRAEIDAAYRNAQARNRSLMLTVEPWAAGDTRPGALLADIALGRYDTRIAATCSALAALKGPVFVRWGHEMEADTGRYPWAIGDAPAYVEAYRRVVTTCRTMTDQLRYVWSPAGNRNLDDYFPGRGYVDAVGLSVFDCPRCAIWPAGGHASAASILRTKYERVTDYGLPVMLTELGVDGSGSRKREALDELQRSLWRYPLLKAVVYFNAVDTPGAWPAHYVPDWRIAPTFLQTTVVAR
;
A
#
# COMPACT_ATOMS: atom_id res chain seq x y z
N MET A 1 24.39 -43.62 7.38
CA MET A 1 25.52 -43.99 6.51
C MET A 1 26.79 -43.24 6.93
N LYS A 2 27.20 -43.47 8.18
CA LYS A 2 28.54 -43.18 8.71
C LYS A 2 29.34 -44.47 8.55
N LYS A 3 30.62 -44.39 8.22
CA LYS A 3 31.62 -45.49 8.21
C LYS A 3 31.48 -46.57 7.12
N LEU A 4 31.74 -46.21 5.87
CA LEU A 4 32.31 -47.15 4.90
C LEU A 4 33.10 -46.32 3.88
N VAL A 5 34.22 -46.86 3.39
CA VAL A 5 35.22 -46.21 2.50
C VAL A 5 36.32 -45.41 3.23
N ALA A 6 36.95 -46.07 4.19
CA ALA A 6 38.40 -45.94 4.40
C ALA A 6 38.97 -47.36 4.48
N SER A 7 39.53 -47.86 3.39
CA SER A 7 40.44 -49.01 3.29
C SER A 7 40.59 -49.34 1.81
N LEU A 8 41.78 -49.09 1.24
CA LEU A 8 42.45 -49.91 0.22
C LEU A 8 43.56 -49.08 -0.47
N ALA A 9 44.74 -49.09 0.15
CA ALA A 9 46.05 -49.26 -0.48
C ALA A 9 47.13 -48.88 0.56
N GLY A 10 47.66 -49.89 1.23
CA GLY A 10 48.83 -49.75 2.10
C GLY A 10 50.14 -49.96 1.33
N GLY A 11 51.25 -49.55 1.95
CA GLY A 11 52.60 -50.02 1.59
C GLY A 11 53.74 -49.04 1.84
N SER A 12 54.27 -49.06 3.06
CA SER A 12 55.60 -48.71 3.61
C SER A 12 56.85 -49.02 2.70
N VAL A 13 58.11 -48.57 2.85
CA VAL A 13 58.99 -47.96 3.90
C VAL A 13 60.17 -47.17 3.18
N PRO A 14 61.33 -46.76 3.77
CA PRO A 14 61.87 -45.39 3.68
C PRO A 14 63.18 -45.27 2.86
N ASP A 15 63.68 -44.04 2.64
CA ASP A 15 65.13 -43.85 2.47
C ASP A 15 65.60 -42.50 2.99
N THR A 16 66.71 -42.57 3.72
CA THR A 16 67.42 -41.51 4.42
C THR A 16 68.45 -40.86 3.50
N THR A 17 68.63 -39.54 3.56
CA THR A 17 69.97 -38.93 3.44
C THR A 17 69.98 -37.53 4.05
N ASP A 18 70.86 -37.38 5.03
CA ASP A 18 71.27 -36.15 5.70
C ASP A 18 71.98 -35.17 4.76
N THR A 19 71.70 -33.87 4.92
CA THR A 19 72.73 -32.81 4.89
C THR A 19 72.27 -31.63 5.77
N ALA A 20 72.97 -31.42 6.89
CA ALA A 20 73.05 -30.20 7.71
C ALA A 20 73.75 -29.06 6.90
N GLU A 21 73.66 -27.75 7.10
CA GLU A 21 73.23 -26.75 8.13
C GLU A 21 73.44 -25.35 7.45
N PRO A 22 73.26 -24.14 8.07
CA PRO A 22 72.44 -23.69 9.21
C PRO A 22 71.67 -22.35 8.93
N ASP A 23 71.01 -21.83 9.98
CA ASP A 23 70.63 -20.43 10.22
C ASP A 23 69.41 -19.80 9.53
N THR A 24 68.25 -19.94 10.17
CA THR A 24 67.35 -18.79 10.44
C THR A 24 66.39 -19.13 11.59
N GLU A 25 66.78 -18.76 12.80
CA GLU A 25 65.85 -18.64 13.93
C GLU A 25 64.78 -17.58 13.65
N ALA A 26 63.60 -17.82 14.22
CA ALA A 26 62.45 -16.90 14.36
C ALA A 26 61.35 -16.92 13.30
N VAL A 27 60.77 -18.09 12.99
CA VAL A 27 59.31 -18.19 12.70
C VAL A 27 58.76 -19.52 13.22
N ARG A 28 58.48 -19.62 14.52
CA ARG A 28 57.63 -20.68 15.09
C ARG A 28 56.87 -20.19 16.31
N THR A 29 55.71 -19.58 16.06
CA THR A 29 54.53 -19.66 16.95
C THR A 29 53.27 -19.70 16.08
N ASP A 30 53.20 -20.67 15.16
CA ASP A 30 51.91 -21.16 14.66
C ASP A 30 51.49 -22.33 15.55
N SER A 31 51.06 -21.99 16.78
CA SER A 31 50.30 -22.92 17.60
C SER A 31 48.86 -22.92 17.08
N GLN A 32 48.45 -24.09 16.57
CA GLN A 32 47.09 -24.48 16.22
C GLN A 32 46.05 -23.97 17.23
N GLN A 33 45.55 -22.76 17.01
CA GLN A 33 44.25 -22.31 17.53
C GLN A 33 43.31 -22.54 16.36
N ALA A 34 42.39 -23.50 16.47
CA ALA A 34 41.36 -23.69 15.45
C ALA A 34 40.68 -22.32 15.22
N ASP A 35 40.79 -21.77 14.01
CA ASP A 35 40.31 -20.42 13.66
C ASP A 35 38.86 -20.24 14.12
N VAL A 36 38.67 -19.58 15.27
CA VAL A 36 37.36 -19.29 15.82
C VAL A 36 36.68 -18.34 14.83
N PRO A 37 35.50 -18.69 14.26
CA PRO A 37 34.89 -17.84 13.25
C PRO A 37 34.53 -16.49 13.86
N LEU A 38 34.78 -15.39 13.13
CA LEU A 38 34.53 -14.02 13.59
C LEU A 38 33.05 -13.76 13.91
N VAL A 39 32.14 -14.44 13.20
CA VAL A 39 30.69 -14.32 13.36
C VAL A 39 30.03 -15.69 13.38
N VAL A 40 28.88 -15.79 14.03
CA VAL A 40 28.02 -16.98 14.04
C VAL A 40 26.64 -16.65 13.46
N PRO A 41 25.99 -17.58 12.75
CA PRO A 41 24.59 -17.41 12.34
C PRO A 41 23.69 -17.19 13.55
N LEU A 42 22.75 -16.24 13.45
CA LEU A 42 21.78 -15.99 14.51
C LEU A 42 20.79 -17.17 14.67
N MET A 43 20.51 -17.88 13.58
CA MET A 43 19.66 -19.08 13.57
C MET A 43 20.52 -20.32 13.36
N ASP A 44 20.33 -21.32 14.22
CA ASP A 44 20.85 -22.67 13.98
C ASP A 44 20.19 -23.32 12.76
N SER A 45 20.69 -24.48 12.33
CA SER A 45 20.21 -25.17 11.12
C SER A 45 18.73 -25.56 11.20
N GLY A 46 18.25 -26.02 12.36
CA GLY A 46 16.86 -26.44 12.52
C GLY A 46 15.91 -25.24 12.51
N THR A 47 16.27 -24.20 13.27
CA THR A 47 15.58 -22.92 13.29
C THR A 47 15.50 -22.34 11.87
N ARG A 48 16.62 -22.25 11.16
CA ARG A 48 16.68 -21.74 9.78
C ARG A 48 15.77 -22.49 8.81
N ILE A 49 15.59 -23.81 8.94
CA ILE A 49 14.66 -24.57 8.09
C ILE A 49 13.21 -24.12 8.30
N VAL A 50 12.77 -23.99 9.57
CA VAL A 50 11.41 -23.54 9.89
C VAL A 50 11.19 -22.11 9.40
N PHE A 51 12.17 -21.23 9.57
CA PHE A 51 12.14 -19.89 9.01
C PHE A 51 11.86 -19.91 7.50
N HIS A 52 12.60 -20.73 6.75
CA HIS A 52 12.48 -20.83 5.31
C HIS A 52 11.12 -21.37 4.87
N ILE A 53 10.55 -22.32 5.59
CA ILE A 53 9.21 -22.84 5.31
C ILE A 53 8.16 -21.73 5.51
N LEU A 54 8.20 -21.03 6.65
CA LEU A 54 7.26 -19.93 6.93
C LEU A 54 7.40 -18.78 5.92
N ALA A 55 8.65 -18.41 5.59
CA ALA A 55 8.94 -17.41 4.58
C ALA A 55 8.42 -17.82 3.20
N LEU A 56 8.64 -19.07 2.79
CA LEU A 56 8.13 -19.61 1.53
C LEU A 56 6.60 -19.54 1.48
N CYS A 57 5.92 -19.98 2.55
CA CYS A 57 4.46 -19.87 2.65
C CYS A 57 3.99 -18.42 2.47
N TRP A 58 4.67 -17.46 3.11
CA TRP A 58 4.36 -16.05 2.98
C TRP A 58 4.58 -15.52 1.56
N PHE A 59 5.69 -15.87 0.90
CA PHE A 59 5.96 -15.46 -0.49
C PHE A 59 5.00 -16.11 -1.50
N VAL A 60 4.57 -17.36 -1.27
CA VAL A 60 3.53 -18.02 -2.09
C VAL A 60 2.21 -17.28 -1.93
N ALA A 61 1.79 -16.97 -0.70
CA ALA A 61 0.59 -16.17 -0.45
C ALA A 61 0.70 -14.78 -1.11
N LEU A 62 1.89 -14.17 -1.09
CA LEU A 62 2.15 -12.87 -1.74
C LEU A 62 1.97 -12.94 -3.25
N GLY A 63 2.51 -13.99 -3.87
CA GLY A 63 2.32 -14.25 -5.30
C GLY A 63 0.85 -14.48 -5.67
N ILE A 64 0.10 -15.22 -4.84
CA ILE A 64 -1.34 -15.42 -5.02
C ILE A 64 -2.10 -14.09 -4.92
N PHE A 65 -1.81 -13.29 -3.89
CA PHE A 65 -2.43 -11.97 -3.69
C PHE A 65 -2.17 -11.04 -4.88
N TRP A 66 -0.93 -10.87 -5.31
CA TRP A 66 -0.62 -9.96 -6.41
C TRP A 66 -1.11 -10.47 -7.77
N ARG A 67 -1.10 -11.79 -8.01
CA ARG A 67 -1.72 -12.37 -9.21
C ARG A 67 -3.23 -12.16 -9.24
N TRP A 68 -3.90 -12.21 -8.08
CA TRP A 68 -5.31 -11.88 -7.98
C TRP A 68 -5.54 -10.37 -8.15
N TRP A 69 -4.80 -9.53 -7.43
CA TRP A 69 -4.94 -8.07 -7.46
C TRP A 69 -4.76 -7.49 -8.86
N LEU A 70 -3.77 -7.96 -9.63
CA LEU A 70 -3.41 -7.44 -10.96
C LEU A 70 -4.26 -7.98 -12.11
N ARG A 71 -5.40 -8.64 -11.84
CA ARG A 71 -6.31 -9.07 -12.91
C ARG A 71 -6.97 -7.87 -13.58
N ASP A 72 -7.18 -7.97 -14.89
CA ASP A 72 -7.81 -6.92 -15.71
C ASP A 72 -9.22 -6.52 -15.23
N GLU A 73 -9.89 -7.41 -14.49
CA GLU A 73 -11.21 -7.17 -13.90
C GLU A 73 -11.19 -6.10 -12.79
N HIS A 74 -10.06 -5.93 -12.10
CA HIS A 74 -9.90 -4.93 -11.02
C HIS A 74 -9.45 -3.55 -11.53
N TYR A 75 -8.91 -3.50 -12.75
CA TYR A 75 -8.32 -2.30 -13.35
C TYR A 75 -9.39 -1.25 -13.66
N VAL A 76 -9.19 -0.03 -13.15
CA VAL A 76 -10.05 1.14 -13.37
C VAL A 76 -9.45 2.11 -14.40
N ASP A 77 -8.28 2.65 -14.09
CA ASP A 77 -7.39 3.41 -14.99
C ASP A 77 -5.98 3.42 -14.42
N ALA A 78 -5.01 3.87 -15.23
CA ALA A 78 -3.60 3.82 -14.89
C ALA A 78 -3.24 4.61 -13.61
N PHE A 79 -3.84 5.78 -13.40
CA PHE A 79 -3.49 6.64 -12.27
C PHE A 79 -4.06 6.10 -10.95
N ARG A 80 -5.38 5.91 -10.89
CA ARG A 80 -6.06 5.43 -9.67
C ARG A 80 -5.57 4.05 -9.26
N PHE A 81 -5.47 3.14 -10.22
CA PHE A 81 -5.01 1.78 -9.96
C PHE A 81 -3.53 1.76 -9.57
N GLY A 82 -2.69 2.60 -10.21
CA GLY A 82 -1.28 2.75 -9.87
C GLY A 82 -1.04 3.25 -8.44
N VAL A 83 -1.79 4.27 -8.01
CA VAL A 83 -1.72 4.79 -6.62
C VAL A 83 -2.16 3.72 -5.61
N ASN A 84 -3.23 2.97 -5.89
CA ASN A 84 -3.69 1.90 -5.00
C ASN A 84 -2.66 0.76 -4.92
N CYS A 85 -2.06 0.40 -6.07
CA CYS A 85 -0.94 -0.54 -6.12
C CYS A 85 0.26 -0.06 -5.30
N PHE A 86 0.58 1.24 -5.31
CA PHE A 86 1.66 1.78 -4.50
C PHE A 86 1.41 1.60 -2.99
N VAL A 87 0.19 1.88 -2.52
CA VAL A 87 -0.19 1.69 -1.11
C VAL A 87 -0.06 0.23 -0.70
N LEU A 88 -0.58 -0.70 -1.52
CA LEU A 88 -0.49 -2.14 -1.26
C LEU A 88 0.94 -2.69 -1.42
N PHE A 89 1.72 -2.12 -2.33
CA PHE A 89 3.14 -2.43 -2.46
C PHE A 89 3.86 -2.08 -1.17
N TRP A 90 3.64 -0.89 -0.60
CA TRP A 90 4.28 -0.52 0.65
C TRP A 90 3.94 -1.48 1.81
N THR A 91 2.67 -1.85 1.96
CA THR A 91 2.23 -2.73 3.06
C THR A 91 2.74 -4.17 2.91
N THR A 92 3.02 -4.62 1.69
CA THR A 92 3.57 -5.96 1.44
C THR A 92 5.09 -5.98 1.32
N PHE A 93 5.72 -4.92 0.82
CA PHE A 93 7.16 -4.80 0.63
C PHE A 93 7.92 -4.78 1.95
N ILE A 94 7.46 -4.00 2.95
CA ILE A 94 8.16 -3.88 4.25
C ILE A 94 8.31 -5.24 4.96
N PRO A 95 7.24 -6.05 5.08
CA PRO A 95 7.33 -7.45 5.52
C PRO A 95 8.33 -8.29 4.71
N GLY A 96 8.24 -8.24 3.37
CA GLY A 96 9.13 -9.02 2.50
C GLY A 96 10.60 -8.62 2.65
N TYR A 97 10.87 -7.34 2.82
CA TYR A 97 12.20 -6.81 3.10
C TYR A 97 12.73 -7.32 4.44
N PHE A 98 11.93 -7.29 5.51
CA PHE A 98 12.32 -7.86 6.80
C PHE A 98 12.70 -9.34 6.70
N ILE A 99 11.88 -10.15 6.01
CA ILE A 99 12.13 -11.58 5.79
C ILE A 99 13.40 -11.81 4.97
N PHE A 100 13.63 -11.00 3.94
CA PHE A 100 14.83 -11.08 3.12
C PHE A 100 16.10 -10.79 3.93
N ILE A 101 16.07 -9.77 4.79
CA ILE A 101 17.21 -9.33 5.60
C ILE A 101 17.57 -10.33 6.68
N ILE A 102 16.60 -10.83 7.46
CA ILE A 102 16.86 -11.71 8.59
C ILE A 102 17.43 -13.08 8.17
N ARG A 103 17.19 -13.52 6.92
CA ARG A 103 17.77 -14.76 6.37
C ARG A 103 19.29 -14.85 6.55
N SER A 104 19.96 -13.71 6.43
CA SER A 104 21.42 -13.58 6.50
C SER A 104 21.90 -13.15 7.88
N ALA A 105 21.04 -13.15 8.90
CA ALA A 105 21.38 -12.62 10.21
C ALA A 105 22.54 -13.36 10.87
N VAL A 106 23.52 -12.58 11.31
CA VAL A 106 24.71 -13.04 12.03
C VAL A 106 24.97 -12.12 13.22
N VAL A 107 25.68 -12.66 14.21
CA VAL A 107 26.15 -11.92 15.37
C VAL A 107 27.66 -12.16 15.56
N PRO A 108 28.38 -11.24 16.20
CA PRO A 108 29.77 -11.49 16.60
C PRO A 108 29.85 -12.77 17.42
N ASN A 109 30.86 -13.61 17.17
CA ASN A 109 30.98 -14.88 17.88
C ASN A 109 31.33 -14.61 19.36
N PRO A 110 30.49 -14.97 20.34
CA PRO A 110 30.75 -14.70 21.76
C PRO A 110 32.03 -15.38 22.28
N ALA A 111 32.49 -16.45 21.64
CA ALA A 111 33.72 -17.16 21.99
C ALA A 111 35.00 -16.46 21.48
N LEU A 112 34.88 -15.42 20.65
CA LEU A 112 36.02 -14.70 20.10
C LEU A 112 36.69 -13.84 21.19
N PRO A 113 37.95 -14.09 21.58
CA PRO A 113 38.61 -13.29 22.61
C PRO A 113 38.83 -11.85 22.12
N VAL A 114 38.65 -10.89 23.02
CA VAL A 114 38.99 -9.48 22.77
C VAL A 114 40.42 -9.23 23.26
N PRO A 115 41.36 -8.83 22.38
CA PRO A 115 42.72 -8.45 22.79
C PRO A 115 42.67 -7.35 23.86
N ARG A 116 43.55 -7.43 24.87
CA ARG A 116 43.56 -6.52 26.03
C ARG A 116 44.58 -5.38 25.92
N ASP A 117 45.36 -5.36 24.85
CA ASP A 117 46.41 -4.39 24.55
C ASP A 117 45.91 -3.18 23.73
N TRP A 118 44.64 -3.18 23.31
CA TRP A 118 44.08 -2.05 22.58
C TRP A 118 43.88 -0.84 23.47
N ARG A 119 44.25 0.34 22.95
CA ARG A 119 43.98 1.63 23.58
C ARG A 119 42.54 2.00 23.31
N VAL A 120 41.70 1.98 24.34
CA VAL A 120 40.26 2.19 24.22
C VAL A 120 39.81 3.36 25.06
N ALA A 121 38.97 4.21 24.49
CA ALA A 121 38.21 5.22 25.23
C ALA A 121 36.71 4.97 25.14
N MET A 122 36.00 5.23 26.24
CA MET A 122 34.57 5.46 26.24
C MET A 122 34.31 6.94 26.40
N VAL A 123 33.51 7.54 25.51
CA VAL A 123 33.18 8.96 25.55
C VAL A 123 31.67 9.17 25.60
N VAL A 124 31.20 9.94 26.59
CA VAL A 124 29.82 10.41 26.64
C VAL A 124 29.78 11.89 26.29
N THR A 125 28.82 12.30 25.45
CA THR A 125 28.64 13.71 25.08
C THR A 125 27.48 14.33 25.83
N LYS A 126 27.70 15.54 26.38
CA LYS A 126 26.68 16.36 27.04
C LYS A 126 26.38 17.61 26.21
N ALA A 127 25.14 17.75 25.76
CA ALA A 127 24.65 19.00 25.20
C ALA A 127 24.37 20.02 26.34
N PRO A 128 24.46 21.35 26.09
CA PRO A 128 24.28 22.35 27.14
C PRO A 128 22.94 22.28 27.89
N SER A 129 21.90 21.72 27.27
CA SER A 129 20.57 21.58 27.84
C SER A 129 20.37 20.35 28.74
N GLU A 130 21.36 19.45 28.81
CA GLU A 130 21.25 18.20 29.56
C GLU A 130 21.80 18.38 30.98
N PRO A 131 21.08 17.95 32.03
CA PRO A 131 21.54 18.07 33.41
C PRO A 131 22.71 17.11 33.69
N PHE A 132 23.65 17.54 34.54
CA PHE A 132 24.83 16.73 34.85
C PHE A 132 24.48 15.41 35.57
N ASP A 133 23.43 15.37 36.39
CA ASP A 133 23.02 14.15 37.11
C ASP A 133 22.73 12.96 36.18
N ILE A 134 22.11 13.21 35.02
CA ILE A 134 21.86 12.17 34.02
C ILE A 134 23.19 11.63 33.47
N VAL A 135 24.10 12.54 33.12
CA VAL A 135 25.43 12.18 32.59
C VAL A 135 26.27 11.47 33.65
N ARG A 136 26.16 11.87 34.91
CA ARG A 136 26.84 11.26 36.05
C ARG A 136 26.47 9.80 36.21
N THR A 137 25.19 9.44 36.08
CA THR A 137 24.75 8.03 36.11
C THR A 137 25.41 7.22 34.98
N THR A 138 25.47 7.78 33.78
CA THR A 138 26.12 7.13 32.63
C THR A 138 27.64 6.99 32.84
N LEU A 139 28.31 8.03 33.33
CA LEU A 139 29.76 8.01 33.64
C LEU A 139 30.10 6.94 34.68
N LEU A 140 29.29 6.78 35.73
CA LEU A 140 29.50 5.73 36.74
C LEU A 140 29.43 4.33 36.13
N ALA A 141 28.51 4.10 35.18
CA ALA A 141 28.40 2.82 34.50
C ALA A 141 29.51 2.59 33.45
N MET A 142 30.06 3.67 32.86
CA MET A 142 31.26 3.59 32.03
C MET A 142 32.48 3.19 32.87
N LEU A 143 32.65 3.78 34.05
CA LEU A 143 33.76 3.43 34.96
C LEU A 143 33.71 1.95 35.44
N ASP A 144 32.53 1.32 35.50
CA ASP A 144 32.35 -0.07 35.94
C ASP A 144 32.55 -1.14 34.84
N GLN A 145 32.98 -0.75 33.62
CA GLN A 145 33.15 -1.73 32.53
C GLN A 145 34.26 -2.75 32.81
N THR A 146 34.07 -3.98 32.34
CA THR A 146 35.03 -5.09 32.52
C THR A 146 36.32 -4.98 31.69
N TYR A 147 36.33 -4.12 30.67
CA TYR A 147 37.47 -3.96 29.77
C TYR A 147 38.28 -2.70 30.16
N PRO A 148 39.63 -2.75 30.25
CA PRO A 148 40.46 -1.58 30.59
C PRO A 148 40.30 -0.45 29.55
N HIS A 149 39.96 0.75 30.01
CA HIS A 149 39.70 1.88 29.11
C HIS A 149 39.81 3.22 29.85
N ASP A 150 39.93 4.30 29.09
CA ASP A 150 39.79 5.67 29.59
C ASP A 150 38.35 6.15 29.44
N THR A 151 37.79 6.78 30.49
CA THR A 151 36.45 7.36 30.46
C THR A 151 36.52 8.87 30.22
N TRP A 152 35.75 9.36 29.23
CA TRP A 152 35.74 10.75 28.81
C TRP A 152 34.34 11.37 28.85
N LEU A 153 34.28 12.62 29.31
CA LEU A 153 33.14 13.52 29.14
C LEU A 153 33.47 14.56 28.06
N ALA A 154 32.72 14.55 26.96
CA ALA A 154 32.75 15.59 25.94
C ALA A 154 31.65 16.63 26.20
N ASP A 155 32.00 17.77 26.81
CA ASP A 155 31.08 18.83 27.21
C ASP A 155 31.47 20.17 26.56
N GLU A 156 30.49 20.86 25.99
CA GLU A 156 30.73 22.15 25.32
C GLU A 156 31.23 23.21 26.31
N ASP A 157 30.61 23.26 27.50
CA ASP A 157 30.89 24.26 28.54
C ASP A 157 30.61 23.66 29.94
N PRO A 158 31.54 22.85 30.47
CA PRO A 158 31.34 22.17 31.76
C PRO A 158 31.38 23.16 32.93
N SER A 159 30.50 22.94 33.91
CA SER A 159 30.51 23.72 35.16
C SER A 159 31.72 23.35 36.03
N PRO A 160 32.14 24.22 36.98
CA PRO A 160 33.18 23.88 37.94
C PRO A 160 32.89 22.59 38.71
N GLU A 161 31.63 22.39 39.14
CA GLU A 161 31.19 21.17 39.83
C GLU A 161 31.36 19.92 38.96
N THR A 162 31.01 20.00 37.67
CA THR A 162 31.23 18.89 36.72
C THR A 162 32.72 18.57 36.59
N LEU A 163 33.59 19.59 36.49
CA LEU A 163 35.04 19.40 36.38
C LEU A 163 35.64 18.78 37.63
N ASP A 164 35.21 19.22 38.81
CA ASP A 164 35.70 18.71 40.09
C ASP A 164 35.27 17.26 40.28
N TRP A 165 34.01 16.93 40.01
CA TRP A 165 33.51 15.56 40.06
C TRP A 165 34.28 14.64 39.11
N CYS A 166 34.52 15.07 37.87
CA CYS A 166 35.26 14.29 36.89
C CYS A 166 36.70 14.02 37.36
N ARG A 167 37.38 15.03 37.93
CA ARG A 167 38.74 14.89 38.46
C ARG A 167 38.80 13.88 39.60
N GLU A 168 37.84 13.93 40.51
CA GLU A 168 37.76 13.00 41.65
C GLU A 168 37.56 11.53 41.23
N HIS A 169 36.87 11.30 40.11
CA HIS A 169 36.50 9.96 39.65
C HIS A 169 37.40 9.45 38.51
N GLY A 170 38.47 10.18 38.16
CA GLY A 170 39.38 9.80 37.07
C GLY A 170 38.76 9.89 35.68
N VAL A 171 37.73 10.71 35.50
CA VAL A 171 37.09 10.98 34.20
C VAL A 171 37.80 12.15 33.53
N PHE A 172 38.26 11.93 32.31
CA PHE A 172 38.86 12.99 31.50
C PHE A 172 37.78 13.88 30.87
N VAL A 173 38.07 15.16 30.68
CA VAL A 173 37.10 16.12 30.12
C VAL A 173 37.65 16.72 28.83
N SER A 174 36.87 16.58 27.75
CA SER A 174 37.09 17.27 26.49
C SER A 174 36.12 18.43 26.38
N THR A 175 36.65 19.65 26.33
CA THR A 175 35.83 20.86 26.20
C THR A 175 36.35 21.79 25.13
N ARG A 176 35.42 22.29 24.30
CA ARG A 176 35.68 23.25 23.24
C ARG A 176 35.36 24.70 23.64
N ARG A 177 35.16 24.96 24.94
CA ARG A 177 34.84 26.29 25.47
C ARG A 177 35.81 27.35 24.95
N GLY A 178 35.28 28.36 24.26
CA GLY A 178 36.05 29.48 23.74
C GLY A 178 36.80 29.20 22.43
N ILE A 179 36.57 28.06 21.77
CA ILE A 179 37.29 27.68 20.54
C ILE A 179 36.40 27.92 19.33
N ALA A 180 36.47 29.13 18.76
CA ALA A 180 35.57 29.58 17.68
C ALA A 180 35.49 28.62 16.48
N ALA A 181 36.58 27.94 16.12
CA ALA A 181 36.63 26.97 15.02
C ALA A 181 35.72 25.74 15.24
N TYR A 182 35.33 25.46 16.48
CA TYR A 182 34.42 24.37 16.86
C TYR A 182 33.04 24.86 17.26
N HIS A 183 32.67 26.11 16.98
CA HIS A 183 31.32 26.65 17.19
C HIS A 183 30.69 27.14 15.88
N ARG A 184 30.79 26.34 14.82
CA ARG A 184 30.29 26.72 13.49
C ARG A 184 28.76 26.67 13.42
N ALA A 185 28.18 27.48 12.53
CA ALA A 185 26.75 27.41 12.24
C ALA A 185 26.38 26.17 11.39
N SER A 186 27.28 25.81 10.47
CA SER A 186 27.15 24.71 9.51
C SER A 186 28.13 23.58 9.81
N TRP A 187 27.83 22.38 9.33
CA TRP A 187 28.77 21.25 9.37
C TRP A 187 30.05 21.57 8.55
N PRO A 188 31.23 21.09 8.98
CA PRO A 188 31.52 20.33 10.21
C PRO A 188 31.66 21.19 11.47
N ARG A 189 31.63 20.57 12.64
CA ARG A 189 31.91 21.14 13.98
C ARG A 189 30.88 22.18 14.43
N ARG A 190 29.61 21.80 14.42
CA ARG A 190 28.51 22.72 14.71
C ARG A 190 28.47 23.12 16.20
N THR A 191 27.96 24.31 16.46
CA THR A 191 27.67 24.77 17.82
C THR A 191 26.44 24.08 18.39
N ARG A 192 26.41 23.83 19.72
CA ARG A 192 25.26 23.27 20.45
C ARG A 192 24.76 21.91 19.95
N CYS A 193 25.67 21.04 19.50
CA CYS A 193 25.33 19.67 19.11
C CYS A 193 26.38 18.66 19.57
N LYS A 194 25.97 17.39 19.56
CA LYS A 194 26.81 16.23 19.92
C LYS A 194 27.97 16.05 18.94
N GLU A 195 27.71 16.18 17.64
CA GLU A 195 28.74 16.11 16.59
C GLU A 195 29.90 17.07 16.88
N GLY A 196 29.64 18.33 17.24
CA GLY A 196 30.70 19.30 17.52
C GLY A 196 31.55 18.97 18.75
N ASN A 197 30.93 18.42 19.81
CA ASN A 197 31.65 17.98 21.01
C ASN A 197 32.55 16.77 20.70
N LEU A 198 32.00 15.77 20.01
CA LEU A 198 32.74 14.56 19.64
C LEU A 198 33.84 14.87 18.62
N ALA A 199 33.57 15.71 17.61
CA ALA A 199 34.58 16.12 16.63
C ALA A 199 35.78 16.78 17.32
N TYR A 200 35.54 17.65 18.32
CA TYR A 200 36.62 18.24 19.11
C TYR A 200 37.42 17.18 19.90
N PHE A 201 36.73 16.25 20.57
CA PHE A 201 37.40 15.13 21.25
C PHE A 201 38.29 14.31 20.30
N TYR A 202 37.77 13.93 19.14
CA TYR A 202 38.52 13.14 18.16
C TYR A 202 39.73 13.90 17.60
N ASP A 203 39.53 15.16 17.19
CA ASP A 203 40.57 15.99 16.58
C ASP A 203 41.72 16.30 17.55
N MET A 204 41.43 16.44 18.85
CA MET A 204 42.43 16.83 19.85
C MET A 204 43.11 15.65 20.56
N VAL A 205 42.41 14.53 20.72
CA VAL A 205 42.87 13.40 21.55
C VAL A 205 42.53 12.06 20.90
N GLY A 206 41.28 11.89 20.46
CA GLY A 206 40.73 10.59 20.11
C GLY A 206 41.56 9.83 19.07
N TYR A 207 41.92 10.50 17.98
CA TYR A 207 42.55 9.83 16.86
C TYR A 207 44.00 9.38 17.07
N ASP A 208 44.78 10.09 17.88
CA ASP A 208 46.21 9.78 18.08
C ASP A 208 46.43 8.86 19.29
N ASN A 209 45.50 8.89 20.27
CA ASN A 209 45.68 8.21 21.54
C ASN A 209 44.97 6.86 21.61
N TYR A 210 43.93 6.62 20.80
CA TYR A 210 43.10 5.42 20.89
C TYR A 210 43.00 4.68 19.56
N ASP A 211 42.92 3.36 19.66
CA ASP A 211 42.64 2.48 18.52
C ASP A 211 41.14 2.40 18.27
N PHE A 212 40.36 2.39 19.35
CA PHE A 212 38.90 2.33 19.34
C PHE A 212 38.29 3.33 20.33
N VAL A 213 37.20 3.95 19.91
CA VAL A 213 36.38 4.81 20.76
C VAL A 213 34.95 4.30 20.73
N SER A 214 34.39 4.02 21.90
CA SER A 214 32.95 3.81 22.06
C SER A 214 32.31 5.11 22.50
N GLN A 215 31.37 5.62 21.73
CA GLN A 215 30.61 6.81 22.09
C GLN A 215 29.24 6.43 22.65
N LEU A 216 28.69 7.28 23.51
CA LEU A 216 27.38 7.13 24.13
C LEU A 216 26.67 8.48 24.26
N ASP A 217 25.34 8.43 24.27
CA ASP A 217 24.50 9.55 24.65
C ASP A 217 24.46 9.73 26.17
N ALA A 218 24.30 10.99 26.61
CA ALA A 218 24.21 11.40 28.02
C ALA A 218 23.34 10.50 28.91
N ASP A 219 22.20 10.04 28.37
CA ASP A 219 21.14 9.34 29.11
C ASP A 219 21.19 7.82 28.97
N HIS A 220 22.16 7.26 28.25
CA HIS A 220 22.20 5.82 28.01
C HIS A 220 23.24 5.12 28.86
N VAL A 221 22.75 4.38 29.83
CA VAL A 221 23.55 3.69 30.83
C VAL A 221 23.96 2.32 30.30
N PRO A 222 25.26 2.07 30.01
CA PRO A 222 25.72 0.77 29.53
C PRO A 222 25.66 -0.30 30.62
N THR A 223 25.38 -1.55 30.24
CA THR A 223 25.58 -2.69 31.14
C THR A 223 27.06 -2.97 31.34
N ARG A 224 27.41 -3.69 32.41
CA ARG A 224 28.80 -3.93 32.83
C ARG A 224 29.74 -4.53 31.76
N THR A 225 29.19 -5.32 30.83
CA THR A 225 29.96 -5.98 29.76
C THR A 225 29.81 -5.31 28.40
N TYR A 226 29.17 -4.14 28.34
CA TYR A 226 28.86 -3.42 27.09
C TYR A 226 30.11 -3.21 26.23
N LEU A 227 31.19 -2.69 26.82
CA LEU A 227 32.40 -2.33 26.08
C LEU A 227 33.07 -3.55 25.45
N GLU A 228 33.12 -4.67 26.17
CA GLU A 228 33.71 -5.91 25.66
C GLU A 228 32.92 -6.44 24.45
N GLU A 229 31.59 -6.37 24.49
CA GLU A 229 30.73 -6.72 23.35
C GLU A 229 30.89 -5.76 22.16
N MET A 230 31.11 -4.47 22.42
CA MET A 230 31.39 -3.47 21.38
C MET A 230 32.73 -3.68 20.69
N LEU A 231 33.74 -4.13 21.44
CA LEU A 231 35.11 -4.31 20.93
C LEU A 231 35.27 -5.60 20.14
N ARG A 232 34.52 -6.66 20.50
CA ARG A 232 34.62 -7.99 19.90
C ARG A 232 34.64 -8.01 18.36
N PRO A 233 33.80 -7.24 17.63
CA PRO A 233 33.82 -7.28 16.17
C PRO A 233 35.07 -6.66 15.54
N PHE A 234 35.81 -5.81 16.25
CA PHE A 234 37.02 -5.16 15.72
C PHE A 234 38.23 -6.08 15.60
N VAL A 235 38.13 -7.32 16.07
CA VAL A 235 39.11 -8.38 15.79
C VAL A 235 39.23 -8.57 14.27
N ASP A 236 38.15 -8.35 13.51
CA ASP A 236 38.24 -8.20 12.06
C ASP A 236 38.86 -6.83 11.70
N PRO A 237 40.06 -6.79 11.09
CA PRO A 237 40.72 -5.54 10.75
C PRO A 237 39.96 -4.71 9.70
N LYS A 238 38.97 -5.29 8.99
CA LYS A 238 38.11 -4.62 8.02
C LYS A 238 36.93 -3.90 8.65
N VAL A 239 36.64 -4.16 9.94
CA VAL A 239 35.55 -3.48 10.66
C VAL A 239 36.01 -2.08 11.05
N GLY A 240 35.30 -1.07 10.52
CA GLY A 240 35.55 0.35 10.79
C GLY A 240 34.64 0.92 11.87
N TYR A 241 33.44 0.35 12.03
CA TYR A 241 32.48 0.76 13.06
C TYR A 241 31.64 -0.43 13.54
N VAL A 242 31.14 -0.32 14.76
CA VAL A 242 30.25 -1.30 15.41
C VAL A 242 29.04 -0.56 15.96
N SER A 243 27.84 -0.90 15.50
CA SER A 243 26.60 -0.36 16.08
C SER A 243 26.09 -1.23 17.22
N ALA A 244 25.34 -0.64 18.14
CA ALA A 244 24.67 -1.32 19.23
C ALA A 244 23.14 -1.07 19.21
N PRO A 245 22.34 -1.91 19.90
CA PRO A 245 20.93 -1.62 20.12
C PRO A 245 20.73 -0.31 20.90
N SER A 246 20.00 0.65 20.34
CA SER A 246 19.63 1.90 21.03
C SER A 246 18.31 1.69 21.78
N ILE A 247 18.37 1.14 22.99
CA ILE A 247 17.19 0.79 23.78
C ILE A 247 16.77 1.99 24.65
N CYS A 248 15.65 2.63 24.30
CA CYS A 248 15.15 3.81 24.99
C CYS A 248 13.96 3.48 25.93
N ASP A 249 14.16 2.60 26.90
CA ASP A 249 13.09 2.04 27.76
C ASP A 249 13.15 2.45 29.24
N SER A 250 14.16 3.21 29.67
CA SER A 250 14.36 3.58 31.09
C SER A 250 13.18 4.33 31.70
N ASN A 251 12.43 5.10 30.90
CA ASN A 251 11.22 5.82 31.32
C ASN A 251 9.92 5.22 30.74
N ALA A 252 9.97 4.01 30.18
CA ALA A 252 8.83 3.36 29.54
C ALA A 252 7.68 3.06 30.52
N ALA A 253 7.96 2.89 31.82
CA ALA A 253 6.89 2.73 32.82
C ALA A 253 5.99 3.98 32.91
N GLY A 254 6.57 5.17 32.77
CA GLY A 254 5.88 6.46 32.90
C GLY A 254 5.43 7.11 31.58
N SER A 255 5.78 6.54 30.42
CA SER A 255 5.45 7.11 29.11
C SER A 255 4.91 6.06 28.12
N TRP A 256 3.63 6.18 27.75
CA TRP A 256 3.00 5.36 26.71
C TRP A 256 3.66 5.57 25.36
N SER A 257 4.11 6.80 25.09
CA SER A 257 4.81 7.16 23.87
C SER A 257 6.19 6.50 23.78
N ALA A 258 6.93 6.39 24.90
CA ALA A 258 8.15 5.61 24.98
C ALA A 258 7.88 4.11 24.75
N ARG A 259 6.88 3.52 25.43
CA ARG A 259 6.47 2.11 25.19
C ARG A 259 6.11 1.84 23.74
N GLY A 260 5.32 2.73 23.13
CA GLY A 260 4.87 2.59 21.75
C GLY A 260 6.03 2.52 20.77
N ARG A 261 7.01 3.42 20.92
CA ARG A 261 8.22 3.41 20.09
C ARG A 261 9.07 2.16 20.32
N VAL A 262 9.42 1.86 21.57
CA VAL A 262 10.30 0.72 21.92
C VAL A 262 9.73 -0.60 21.38
N ASN A 263 8.41 -0.81 21.49
CA ASN A 263 7.79 -2.03 20.97
C ASN A 263 7.85 -2.15 19.44
N VAL A 264 7.77 -1.04 18.70
CA VAL A 264 7.82 -1.03 17.24
C VAL A 264 9.25 -1.12 16.72
N GLU A 265 10.20 -0.50 17.40
CA GLU A 265 11.61 -0.49 17.02
C GLU A 265 12.39 -1.69 17.56
N GLY A 266 11.83 -2.48 18.47
CA GLY A 266 12.51 -3.63 19.06
C GLY A 266 13.08 -4.65 18.06
N PRO A 267 12.34 -5.02 16.98
CA PRO A 267 12.88 -5.83 15.90
C PRO A 267 13.92 -5.09 15.03
N LEU A 268 13.82 -3.76 14.91
CA LEU A 268 14.77 -2.93 14.18
C LEU A 268 16.13 -2.95 14.89
N HIS A 269 16.17 -2.63 16.19
CA HIS A 269 17.39 -2.52 17.00
C HIS A 269 18.12 -3.83 17.28
N GLY A 270 17.53 -4.97 16.93
CA GLY A 270 18.19 -6.26 17.10
C GLY A 270 18.13 -7.11 15.85
N THR A 271 16.98 -7.76 15.60
CA THR A 271 16.79 -8.70 14.49
C THR A 271 17.21 -8.16 13.13
N MET A 272 16.81 -6.93 12.81
CA MET A 272 17.10 -6.31 11.52
C MET A 272 18.57 -5.90 11.40
N GLN A 273 19.16 -5.31 12.45
CA GLN A 273 20.59 -4.98 12.45
C GLN A 273 21.48 -6.23 12.36
N ALA A 274 21.11 -7.33 13.03
CA ALA A 274 21.79 -8.61 12.87
C ALA A 274 21.71 -9.14 11.43
N GLY A 275 20.54 -8.97 10.78
CA GLY A 275 20.38 -9.20 9.34
C GLY A 275 21.31 -8.35 8.48
N TYR A 276 21.44 -7.07 8.79
CA TYR A 276 22.36 -6.19 8.09
C TYR A 276 23.84 -6.56 8.29
N ALA A 277 24.22 -7.08 9.45
CA ALA A 277 25.59 -7.56 9.70
C ALA A 277 25.99 -8.73 8.77
N GLY A 278 25.00 -9.41 8.19
CA GLY A 278 25.10 -10.52 7.23
C GLY A 278 25.55 -10.16 5.81
N GLY A 279 26.32 -9.09 5.64
CA GLY A 279 26.85 -8.66 4.34
C GLY A 279 26.19 -7.40 3.77
N LEU A 280 25.43 -6.67 4.58
CA LEU A 280 24.96 -5.31 4.32
C LEU A 280 25.63 -4.36 5.34
N ALA A 281 25.07 -3.17 5.57
CA ALA A 281 25.58 -2.21 6.54
C ALA A 281 24.63 -2.10 7.74
N PRO A 282 24.98 -2.61 8.93
CA PRO A 282 24.31 -2.20 10.16
C PRO A 282 24.36 -0.68 10.27
N LEU A 283 23.26 -0.06 10.68
CA LEU A 283 23.16 1.38 10.82
C LEU A 283 23.55 1.76 12.25
N CYS A 284 24.39 2.78 12.40
CA CYS A 284 24.50 3.50 13.67
C CYS A 284 23.18 4.24 13.91
N ILE A 285 22.66 4.17 15.14
CA ILE A 285 21.44 4.87 15.55
C ILE A 285 21.72 5.55 16.90
N GLY A 286 21.55 6.87 16.95
CA GLY A 286 22.05 7.72 18.02
C GLY A 286 23.59 7.66 18.15
N SER A 287 24.10 8.07 19.31
CA SER A 287 25.53 7.91 19.61
C SER A 287 25.91 6.49 20.03
N HIS A 288 25.07 5.47 19.80
CA HIS A 288 25.28 4.07 20.23
C HIS A 288 26.14 3.26 19.28
N TYR A 289 27.39 3.67 19.14
CA TYR A 289 28.34 2.96 18.30
C TYR A 289 29.78 3.17 18.76
N ALA A 290 30.64 2.25 18.35
CA ALA A 290 32.08 2.36 18.47
C ALA A 290 32.71 2.47 17.10
N VAL A 291 33.84 3.15 17.04
CA VAL A 291 34.61 3.34 15.81
C VAL A 291 36.04 2.90 16.00
N ARG A 292 36.65 2.46 14.91
CA ARG A 292 38.09 2.37 14.78
C ARG A 292 38.61 3.76 14.44
N CYS A 293 39.46 4.35 15.28
CA CYS A 293 39.90 5.75 15.13
C CYS A 293 40.54 6.03 13.78
N ARG A 294 41.41 5.13 13.29
CA ARG A 294 42.03 5.28 11.96
C ARG A 294 40.99 5.34 10.83
N ALA A 295 39.92 4.55 10.94
CA ALA A 295 38.88 4.48 9.92
C ALA A 295 38.02 5.75 9.95
N LEU A 296 37.68 6.24 11.15
CA LEU A 296 36.94 7.50 11.31
C LEU A 296 37.75 8.68 10.75
N ARG A 297 39.06 8.74 11.05
CA ARG A 297 39.97 9.75 10.49
C ARG A 297 40.03 9.69 8.95
N GLU A 298 40.14 8.49 8.39
CA GLU A 298 40.21 8.28 6.93
C GLU A 298 38.94 8.76 6.20
N ILE A 299 37.77 8.58 6.81
CA ILE A 299 36.52 9.05 6.22
C ILE A 299 36.28 10.56 6.40
N GLY A 300 37.16 11.26 7.11
CA GLY A 300 37.07 12.70 7.36
C GLY A 300 36.33 13.10 8.63
N GLY A 301 36.10 12.15 9.55
CA GLY A 301 35.39 12.37 10.81
C GLY A 301 33.90 12.08 10.74
N LEU A 302 33.15 12.66 11.70
CA LEU A 302 31.70 12.47 11.82
C LEU A 302 30.95 13.14 10.67
N GLY A 303 29.90 12.45 10.20
CA GLY A 303 29.09 12.87 9.07
C GLY A 303 28.21 14.10 9.36
N PRO A 304 27.57 14.66 8.32
CA PRO A 304 26.70 15.83 8.43
C PRO A 304 25.31 15.50 9.00
N GLU A 305 24.58 16.58 9.27
CA GLU A 305 23.16 16.61 9.69
C GLU A 305 22.90 16.10 11.12
N LEU A 306 21.64 16.12 11.56
CA LEU A 306 21.23 15.61 12.88
C LEU A 306 21.22 14.07 12.95
N ALA A 307 20.96 13.40 11.84
CA ALA A 307 21.17 11.96 11.73
C ALA A 307 22.62 11.71 11.28
N GLU A 308 23.60 12.26 12.03
CA GLU A 308 25.02 12.12 11.71
C GLU A 308 25.45 10.66 11.81
N ASP A 309 24.82 9.89 12.69
CA ASP A 309 24.94 8.45 12.81
C ASP A 309 24.71 7.72 11.46
N HIS A 310 23.62 8.03 10.77
CA HIS A 310 23.27 7.47 9.47
C HIS A 310 24.24 7.95 8.38
N SER A 311 24.58 9.23 8.37
CA SER A 311 25.51 9.76 7.36
C SER A 311 26.93 9.20 7.57
N THR A 312 27.41 9.11 8.81
CA THR A 312 28.70 8.49 9.18
C THR A 312 28.74 7.03 8.74
N THR A 313 27.69 6.26 9.01
CA THR A 313 27.54 4.87 8.54
C THR A 313 27.71 4.76 7.02
N MET A 314 27.04 5.63 6.26
CA MET A 314 27.13 5.65 4.79
C MET A 314 28.55 5.98 4.32
N ILE A 315 29.21 6.97 4.95
CA ILE A 315 30.55 7.38 4.55
C ILE A 315 31.58 6.27 4.82
N PHE A 316 31.52 5.60 5.99
CA PHE A 316 32.33 4.40 6.26
C PHE A 316 32.23 3.38 5.13
N ASN A 317 31.00 2.99 4.79
CA ASN A 317 30.77 1.99 3.75
C ASN A 317 31.17 2.47 2.35
N SER A 318 31.06 3.78 2.06
CA SER A 318 31.52 4.35 0.78
C SER A 318 33.04 4.33 0.61
N LYS A 319 33.78 4.21 1.71
CA LYS A 319 35.24 4.08 1.75
C LYS A 319 35.69 2.63 1.92
N GLY A 320 34.78 1.67 1.84
CA GLY A 320 35.08 0.24 1.89
C GLY A 320 35.21 -0.36 3.29
N TRP A 321 34.99 0.42 4.35
CA TRP A 321 34.94 -0.08 5.72
C TRP A 321 33.67 -0.90 5.96
N ARG A 322 33.81 -2.00 6.72
CA ARG A 322 32.68 -2.85 7.10
C ARG A 322 32.09 -2.40 8.44
N GLY A 323 30.76 -2.46 8.54
CA GLY A 323 30.04 -2.35 9.81
C GLY A 323 29.68 -3.71 10.40
N MET A 324 29.64 -3.78 11.73
CA MET A 324 29.07 -4.91 12.47
C MET A 324 28.08 -4.44 13.53
N HIS A 325 27.18 -5.33 13.98
CA HIS A 325 26.23 -5.03 15.03
C HIS A 325 26.52 -5.87 16.27
N ALA A 326 26.87 -5.22 17.39
CA ALA A 326 27.07 -5.86 18.67
C ALA A 326 25.73 -6.05 19.39
N LEU A 327 25.00 -7.11 19.01
CA LEU A 327 23.64 -7.37 19.50
C LEU A 327 23.52 -7.44 21.05
N ASN A 328 24.62 -7.78 21.74
CA ASN A 328 24.68 -7.93 23.20
C ASN A 328 25.34 -6.74 23.92
N ALA A 329 25.77 -5.70 23.19
CA ALA A 329 26.20 -4.45 23.79
C ALA A 329 24.97 -3.63 24.21
N ILE A 330 24.48 -3.87 25.43
CA ILE A 330 23.23 -3.28 25.93
C ILE A 330 23.50 -1.97 26.67
N ALA A 331 22.85 -0.89 26.26
CA ALA A 331 22.73 0.34 27.02
C ALA A 331 21.27 0.78 27.04
N ASN A 332 20.77 1.23 28.20
CA ASN A 332 19.37 1.63 28.38
C ASN A 332 19.28 3.14 28.59
N GLY A 333 18.52 3.82 27.74
CA GLY A 333 18.33 5.26 27.77
C GLY A 333 16.89 5.72 27.89
N GLU A 334 16.68 7.04 27.89
CA GLU A 334 15.36 7.62 28.03
C GLU A 334 14.66 7.78 26.68
N GLY A 335 13.48 7.20 26.56
CA GLY A 335 12.54 7.50 25.50
C GLY A 335 11.90 8.89 25.63
N PRO A 336 11.00 9.26 24.72
CA PRO A 336 10.27 10.52 24.81
C PRO A 336 9.43 10.59 26.10
N ARG A 337 9.57 11.69 26.86
CA ARG A 337 8.85 11.92 28.12
C ARG A 337 7.37 12.19 27.87
N THR A 338 7.05 12.84 26.76
CA THR A 338 5.69 13.10 26.30
C THR A 338 5.52 12.72 24.83
N PHE A 339 4.28 12.56 24.40
CA PHE A 339 3.98 12.39 22.98
C PHE A 339 4.41 13.61 22.13
N GLY A 340 4.45 14.81 22.72
CA GLY A 340 4.98 16.01 22.04
C GLY A 340 6.47 15.92 21.74
N ASP A 341 7.26 15.31 22.64
CA ASP A 341 8.68 15.05 22.41
C ASP A 341 8.87 14.02 21.31
N LEU A 342 8.06 12.95 21.32
CA LEU A 342 8.03 11.94 20.27
C LEU A 342 7.76 12.58 18.90
N ALA A 343 6.70 13.39 18.80
CA ALA A 343 6.35 14.11 17.57
C ALA A 343 7.49 15.01 17.05
N THR A 344 8.19 15.69 17.96
CA THR A 344 9.34 16.55 17.62
C THR A 344 10.49 15.72 17.06
N GLN A 345 10.77 14.56 17.66
CA GLN A 345 11.82 13.64 17.20
C GLN A 345 11.49 13.05 15.82
N GLU A 346 10.26 12.59 15.59
CA GLU A 346 9.85 12.06 14.26
C GLU A 346 9.98 13.12 13.16
N PHE A 347 9.59 14.37 13.45
CA PHE A 347 9.79 15.50 12.53
C PHE A 347 11.27 15.73 12.23
N GLN A 348 12.12 15.73 13.27
CA GLN A 348 13.55 16.02 13.14
C GLN A 348 14.31 14.92 12.39
N TRP A 349 14.06 13.65 12.72
CA TRP A 349 14.70 12.51 12.08
C TRP A 349 14.31 12.40 10.60
N SER A 350 13.02 12.47 10.30
CA SER A 350 12.54 12.42 8.91
C SER A 350 13.08 13.57 8.06
N LYS A 351 13.11 14.79 8.62
CA LYS A 351 13.72 15.95 7.96
C LYS A 351 15.22 15.73 7.70
N SER A 352 15.95 15.27 8.71
CA SER A 352 17.39 15.13 8.64
C SER A 352 17.83 14.06 7.62
N VAL A 353 17.19 12.88 7.65
CA VAL A 353 17.45 11.81 6.68
C VAL A 353 17.10 12.27 5.25
N MET A 354 16.02 13.03 5.08
CA MET A 354 15.67 13.61 3.78
C MET A 354 16.71 14.64 3.29
N ILE A 355 17.26 15.48 4.17
CA ILE A 355 18.35 16.39 3.80
C ILE A 355 19.63 15.61 3.45
N ILE A 356 19.96 14.53 4.18
CA ILE A 356 21.07 13.63 3.84
C ILE A 356 20.90 13.11 2.42
N MET A 357 19.71 12.61 2.09
CA MET A 357 19.37 12.13 0.75
C MET A 357 19.58 13.19 -0.33
N LEU A 358 19.03 14.39 -0.12
CA LEU A 358 19.02 15.47 -1.12
C LEU A 358 20.38 16.13 -1.31
N ARG A 359 21.14 16.35 -0.24
CA ARG A 359 22.40 17.13 -0.26
C ARG A 359 23.65 16.26 -0.32
N TYR A 360 23.68 15.16 0.44
CA TYR A 360 24.95 14.48 0.75
C TYR A 360 25.09 13.13 0.05
N THR A 361 24.01 12.34 -0.07
CA THR A 361 24.07 10.97 -0.62
C THR A 361 24.77 10.89 -1.96
N ARG A 362 24.49 11.81 -2.89
CA ARG A 362 25.10 11.82 -4.24
C ARG A 362 26.64 11.78 -4.23
N HIS A 363 27.27 12.40 -3.23
CA HIS A 363 28.73 12.51 -3.15
C HIS A 363 29.39 11.19 -2.73
N TYR A 364 28.70 10.40 -1.91
CA TYR A 364 29.19 9.13 -1.37
C TYR A 364 28.64 7.91 -2.12
N PHE A 365 27.60 8.11 -2.94
CA PHE A 365 26.88 7.02 -3.60
C PHE A 365 27.78 6.17 -4.50
N MET A 366 28.74 6.78 -5.21
CA MET A 366 29.57 6.06 -6.17
C MET A 366 30.56 5.08 -5.53
N GLY A 367 30.98 5.35 -4.28
CA GLY A 367 31.87 4.45 -3.52
C GLY A 367 31.18 3.20 -2.98
N LEU A 368 29.85 3.13 -3.03
CA LEU A 368 29.08 2.01 -2.47
C LEU A 368 28.92 0.84 -3.47
N PRO A 369 29.07 -0.42 -3.03
CA PRO A 369 28.62 -1.59 -3.77
C PRO A 369 27.11 -1.55 -4.06
N LEU A 370 26.66 -2.22 -5.13
CA LEU A 370 25.25 -2.16 -5.58
C LEU A 370 24.24 -2.52 -4.48
N LYS A 371 24.53 -3.54 -3.67
CA LYS A 371 23.69 -3.94 -2.53
C LYS A 371 23.55 -2.84 -1.47
N LEU A 372 24.63 -2.09 -1.19
CA LEU A 372 24.62 -1.00 -0.23
C LEU A 372 23.99 0.27 -0.81
N LYS A 373 24.17 0.53 -2.12
CA LYS A 373 23.41 1.56 -2.84
C LYS A 373 21.90 1.37 -2.65
N ALA A 374 21.43 0.14 -2.88
CA ALA A 374 20.02 -0.21 -2.71
C ALA A 374 19.57 -0.03 -1.25
N GLN A 375 20.36 -0.53 -0.28
CA GLN A 375 20.03 -0.40 1.15
C GLN A 375 19.97 1.05 1.61
N PHE A 376 21.01 1.85 1.38
CA PHE A 376 21.06 3.24 1.85
C PHE A 376 19.99 4.10 1.17
N LEU A 377 19.75 3.89 -0.14
CA LEU A 377 18.68 4.58 -0.84
C LEU A 377 17.31 4.19 -0.26
N PHE A 378 17.07 2.91 0.02
CA PHE A 378 15.84 2.46 0.66
C PHE A 378 15.67 3.08 2.06
N CYS A 379 16.69 3.03 2.92
CA CYS A 379 16.64 3.63 4.26
C CYS A 379 16.33 5.14 4.20
N GLN A 380 16.89 5.85 3.22
CA GLN A 380 16.64 7.29 3.03
C GLN A 380 15.26 7.59 2.45
N LEU A 381 14.76 6.73 1.56
CA LEU A 381 13.40 6.83 0.99
C LEU A 381 12.31 6.31 1.93
N TRP A 382 12.67 5.63 3.02
CA TRP A 382 11.69 4.99 3.90
C TRP A 382 10.68 5.99 4.47
N TYR A 383 11.14 7.13 4.99
CA TYR A 383 10.27 8.18 5.53
C TYR A 383 9.28 8.74 4.48
N PRO A 384 9.72 9.24 3.30
CA PRO A 384 8.79 9.76 2.31
C PRO A 384 7.85 8.69 1.75
N LEU A 385 8.31 7.45 1.54
CA LEU A 385 7.45 6.36 1.06
C LEU A 385 6.39 5.97 2.12
N CYS A 386 6.77 5.88 3.40
CA CYS A 386 5.84 5.64 4.49
C CYS A 386 4.79 6.76 4.59
N ALA A 387 5.23 8.01 4.48
CA ALA A 387 4.36 9.18 4.52
C ALA A 387 3.34 9.17 3.37
N LEU A 388 3.79 8.90 2.14
CA LEU A 388 2.93 8.85 0.96
C LEU A 388 1.92 7.69 1.05
N ALA A 389 2.33 6.51 1.51
CA ALA A 389 1.43 5.37 1.67
C ALA A 389 0.35 5.64 2.72
N MET A 390 0.72 6.21 3.87
CA MET A 390 -0.22 6.59 4.95
C MET A 390 -1.17 7.71 4.51
N ALA A 391 -0.65 8.72 3.80
CA ALA A 391 -1.48 9.77 3.21
C ALA A 391 -2.47 9.20 2.18
N GLY A 392 -2.04 8.25 1.35
CA GLY A 392 -2.91 7.53 0.40
C GLY A 392 -4.08 6.85 1.11
N GLY A 393 -3.82 6.15 2.22
CA GLY A 393 -4.87 5.51 3.02
C GLY A 393 -5.93 6.48 3.57
N VAL A 394 -5.57 7.75 3.80
CA VAL A 394 -6.48 8.81 4.26
C VAL A 394 -7.18 9.52 3.10
N VAL A 395 -6.45 9.84 2.04
CA VAL A 395 -6.92 10.67 0.93
C VAL A 395 -7.79 9.88 -0.05
N ILE A 396 -7.47 8.62 -0.34
CA ILE A 396 -8.19 7.81 -1.34
C ILE A 396 -9.69 7.72 -1.03
N PRO A 397 -10.13 7.35 0.20
CA PRO A 397 -11.57 7.28 0.49
C PRO A 397 -12.30 8.61 0.32
N VAL A 398 -11.65 9.71 0.71
CA VAL A 398 -12.23 11.06 0.57
C VAL A 398 -12.38 11.44 -0.90
N VAL A 399 -11.34 11.26 -1.71
CA VAL A 399 -11.39 11.58 -3.15
C VAL A 399 -12.39 10.68 -3.88
N ALA A 400 -12.48 9.40 -3.51
CA ALA A 400 -13.46 8.48 -4.07
C ALA A 400 -14.90 8.96 -3.83
N LEU A 401 -15.21 9.40 -2.59
CA LEU A 401 -16.51 9.96 -2.25
C LEU A 401 -16.81 11.26 -3.00
N LEU A 402 -15.85 12.18 -3.08
CA LEU A 402 -16.02 13.46 -3.76
C LEU A 402 -16.20 13.33 -5.27
N THR A 403 -15.53 12.36 -5.89
CA THR A 403 -15.58 12.14 -7.35
C THR A 403 -16.66 11.15 -7.78
N GLY A 404 -17.21 10.37 -6.84
CA GLY A 404 -18.13 9.27 -7.11
C GLY A 404 -17.51 8.11 -7.89
N ARG A 405 -16.17 8.01 -7.89
CA ARG A 405 -15.40 7.06 -8.70
C ARG A 405 -14.68 6.04 -7.82
N VAL A 406 -14.78 4.77 -8.18
CA VAL A 406 -14.03 3.68 -7.53
C VAL A 406 -12.55 3.70 -7.91
N TRP A 407 -11.70 3.16 -7.03
CA TRP A 407 -10.24 3.11 -7.21
C TRP A 407 -9.69 1.70 -7.51
N ALA A 408 -10.55 0.70 -7.38
CA ALA A 408 -10.38 -0.66 -7.88
C ALA A 408 -11.77 -1.33 -7.93
N HIS A 409 -12.01 -2.20 -8.91
CA HIS A 409 -13.22 -3.01 -8.97
C HIS A 409 -13.04 -4.26 -8.10
N VAL A 410 -12.99 -4.08 -6.78
CA VAL A 410 -12.70 -5.15 -5.82
C VAL A 410 -13.73 -5.13 -4.69
N ASP A 411 -14.37 -6.28 -4.47
CA ASP A 411 -15.16 -6.54 -3.28
C ASP A 411 -14.26 -6.65 -2.04
N TYR A 412 -14.69 -6.03 -0.94
CA TYR A 412 -13.91 -5.98 0.29
C TYR A 412 -13.75 -7.34 0.97
N LEU A 413 -14.77 -8.20 0.95
CA LEU A 413 -14.68 -9.52 1.57
C LEU A 413 -13.66 -10.39 0.82
N THR A 414 -13.68 -10.35 -0.51
CA THR A 414 -12.68 -11.01 -1.36
C THR A 414 -11.30 -10.41 -1.12
N TYR A 415 -11.15 -9.08 -1.01
CA TYR A 415 -9.87 -8.51 -0.60
C TYR A 415 -9.36 -9.10 0.72
N LEU A 416 -10.23 -9.21 1.73
CA LEU A 416 -9.86 -9.80 3.01
C LEU A 416 -9.49 -11.28 2.90
N THR A 417 -10.13 -12.08 2.03
CA THR A 417 -9.76 -13.50 1.87
C THR A 417 -8.34 -13.68 1.32
N TYR A 418 -7.86 -12.76 0.49
CA TYR A 418 -6.48 -12.77 -0.01
C TYR A 418 -5.49 -12.05 0.93
N ALA A 419 -5.91 -10.99 1.63
CA ALA A 419 -5.05 -10.20 2.51
C ALA A 419 -4.84 -10.83 3.90
N LEU A 420 -5.84 -11.52 4.46
CA LEU A 420 -5.74 -12.10 5.80
C LEU A 420 -4.67 -13.19 5.92
N PRO A 421 -4.52 -14.15 4.97
CA PRO A 421 -3.42 -15.11 5.00
C PRO A 421 -2.04 -14.44 5.04
N LEU A 422 -1.85 -13.33 4.31
CA LEU A 422 -0.58 -12.57 4.35
C LEU A 422 -0.30 -12.00 5.74
N ALA A 423 -1.31 -11.40 6.37
CA ALA A 423 -1.18 -10.83 7.70
C ALA A 423 -0.89 -11.92 8.76
N VAL A 424 -1.60 -13.04 8.71
CA VAL A 424 -1.41 -14.16 9.65
C VAL A 424 -0.03 -14.78 9.46
N LEU A 425 0.35 -15.11 8.23
CA LEU A 425 1.67 -15.71 7.95
C LEU A 425 2.81 -14.76 8.32
N LEU A 426 2.64 -13.45 8.12
CA LEU A 426 3.62 -12.47 8.57
C LEU A 426 3.80 -12.51 10.09
N LEU A 427 2.69 -12.51 10.84
CA LEU A 427 2.74 -12.61 12.30
C LEU A 427 3.40 -13.92 12.74
N CYS A 428 3.12 -15.03 12.06
CA CYS A 428 3.80 -16.29 12.31
C CYS A 428 5.32 -16.18 12.07
N VAL A 429 5.74 -15.65 10.92
CA VAL A 429 7.17 -15.49 10.57
C VAL A 429 7.88 -14.61 11.58
N VAL A 430 7.36 -13.41 11.86
CA VAL A 430 8.01 -12.44 12.77
C VAL A 430 8.04 -12.98 14.18
N THR A 431 6.91 -13.50 14.69
CA THR A 431 6.84 -14.03 16.06
C THR A 431 7.76 -15.23 16.24
N TRP A 432 7.73 -16.17 15.30
CA TRP A 432 8.58 -17.35 15.37
C TRP A 432 10.07 -16.95 15.28
N ALA A 433 10.43 -16.05 14.36
CA ALA A 433 11.82 -15.64 14.16
C ALA A 433 12.38 -14.91 15.37
N THR A 434 11.65 -13.96 15.94
CA THR A 434 12.15 -13.18 17.09
C THR A 434 12.13 -13.99 18.39
N ARG A 435 11.17 -14.91 18.57
CA ARG A 435 11.09 -15.77 19.76
C ARG A 435 12.13 -16.87 19.76
N SER A 436 12.38 -17.52 18.62
CA SER A 436 13.38 -18.58 18.49
C SER A 436 14.80 -18.06 18.67
N THR A 437 15.08 -16.84 18.20
CA THR A 437 16.43 -16.24 18.24
C THR A 437 16.67 -15.29 19.41
N GLN A 438 15.63 -14.91 20.16
CA GLN A 438 15.70 -13.90 21.23
C GLN A 438 16.41 -12.61 20.77
N SER A 439 16.14 -12.20 19.53
CA SER A 439 16.90 -11.16 18.83
C SER A 439 16.31 -9.76 18.97
N CYS A 440 15.10 -9.60 19.49
CA CYS A 440 14.55 -8.26 19.75
C CYS A 440 15.33 -7.54 20.86
N ARG A 441 15.42 -6.22 20.76
CA ARG A 441 16.05 -5.36 21.76
C ARG A 441 15.13 -4.18 22.06
N PRO A 442 14.48 -4.13 23.26
CA PRO A 442 14.67 -5.02 24.41
C PRO A 442 14.06 -6.41 24.20
N LEU A 443 14.49 -7.39 24.99
CA LEU A 443 14.05 -8.79 24.89
C LEU A 443 12.55 -8.98 25.14
N ASN A 444 11.95 -8.14 25.99
CA ASN A 444 10.53 -8.16 26.34
C ASN A 444 9.62 -7.39 25.37
N THR A 445 10.14 -7.02 24.18
CA THR A 445 9.39 -6.31 23.13
C THR A 445 8.05 -6.98 22.82
N LYS A 446 6.96 -6.19 22.88
CA LYS A 446 5.61 -6.64 22.49
C LYS A 446 5.38 -6.39 20.99
N LEU A 447 5.46 -7.45 20.19
CA LEU A 447 5.21 -7.38 18.73
C LEU A 447 3.81 -6.87 18.37
N LEU A 448 2.82 -7.18 19.20
CA LEU A 448 1.46 -6.66 19.12
C LEU A 448 1.14 -5.92 20.41
N SER A 449 0.96 -4.60 20.30
CA SER A 449 0.56 -3.74 21.41
C SER A 449 -0.33 -2.60 20.88
N TRP A 450 -1.27 -2.13 21.70
CA TRP A 450 -2.09 -0.97 21.33
C TRP A 450 -1.23 0.30 21.28
N GLU A 451 -0.20 0.40 22.12
CA GLU A 451 0.76 1.51 22.10
C GLU A 451 1.53 1.55 20.78
N GLY A 452 2.04 0.40 20.33
CA GLY A 452 2.77 0.28 19.08
C GLY A 452 1.89 0.57 17.86
N LEU A 453 0.66 0.03 17.84
CA LEU A 453 -0.30 0.31 16.78
C LEU A 453 -0.65 1.80 16.71
N SER A 454 -0.90 2.42 17.87
CA SER A 454 -1.18 3.85 17.97
C SER A 454 0.02 4.68 17.48
N PHE A 455 1.24 4.31 17.86
CA PHE A 455 2.46 4.99 17.41
C PHE A 455 2.62 4.96 15.88
N VAL A 456 2.38 3.81 15.22
CA VAL A 456 2.49 3.67 13.76
C VAL A 456 1.56 4.65 13.03
N PHE A 457 0.31 4.78 13.48
CA PHE A 457 -0.65 5.71 12.87
C PHE A 457 -0.49 7.16 13.34
N ALA A 458 0.11 7.38 14.51
CA ALA A 458 0.30 8.73 15.05
C ALA A 458 1.56 9.44 14.49
N ARG A 459 2.60 8.69 14.04
CA ARG A 459 3.89 9.28 13.62
C ARG A 459 3.85 9.96 12.24
N TRP A 460 3.09 9.42 11.28
CA TRP A 460 3.24 9.81 9.87
C TRP A 460 2.92 11.29 9.55
N PRO A 461 2.02 12.02 10.25
CA PRO A 461 1.80 13.44 9.97
C PRO A 461 3.07 14.26 10.24
N TRP A 462 3.83 13.90 11.27
CA TRP A 462 5.10 14.55 11.61
C TRP A 462 6.19 14.22 10.60
N VAL A 463 6.18 12.99 10.08
CA VAL A 463 7.07 12.57 8.98
C VAL A 463 6.78 13.34 7.70
N VAL A 464 5.50 13.54 7.34
CA VAL A 464 5.11 14.38 6.18
C VAL A 464 5.65 15.80 6.35
N LEU A 465 5.44 16.40 7.53
CA LEU A 465 5.92 17.76 7.81
C LEU A 465 7.45 17.85 7.76
N GLY A 466 8.16 16.85 8.29
CA GLY A 466 9.62 16.78 8.27
C GLY A 466 10.17 16.66 6.84
N CYS A 467 9.62 15.74 6.04
CA CYS A 467 10.00 15.55 4.64
C CYS A 467 9.68 16.79 3.79
N ALA A 468 8.49 17.37 3.93
CA ALA A 468 8.11 18.59 3.23
C ALA A 468 9.03 19.76 3.60
N SER A 469 9.31 19.93 4.90
CA SER A 469 10.24 20.96 5.37
C SER A 469 11.64 20.77 4.80
N ALA A 470 12.15 19.53 4.71
CA ALA A 470 13.45 19.24 4.10
C ALA A 470 13.49 19.65 2.62
N VAL A 471 12.46 19.32 1.85
CA VAL A 471 12.36 19.70 0.43
C VAL A 471 12.33 21.22 0.28
N PHE A 472 11.51 21.92 1.07
CA PHE A 472 11.45 23.39 1.04
C PHE A 472 12.80 24.04 1.39
N ASP A 473 13.50 23.53 2.40
CA ASP A 473 14.80 24.08 2.83
C ASP A 473 15.91 23.76 1.82
N PHE A 474 15.86 22.59 1.18
CA PHE A 474 16.74 22.23 0.08
C PHE A 474 16.57 23.19 -1.10
N VAL A 475 15.33 23.41 -1.56
CA VAL A 475 15.03 24.31 -2.69
C VAL A 475 15.42 25.77 -2.38
N ARG A 476 15.28 26.20 -1.12
CA ARG A 476 15.65 27.58 -0.69
C ARG A 476 17.12 27.75 -0.31
N GLY A 477 17.92 26.68 -0.33
CA GLY A 477 19.33 26.72 0.10
C GLY A 477 19.54 27.09 1.58
N LYS A 478 18.53 26.92 2.43
CA LYS A 478 18.61 27.29 3.86
C LYS A 478 19.18 26.15 4.70
N GLU A 479 20.05 26.46 5.65
CA GLU A 479 20.44 25.51 6.69
C GLU A 479 19.53 25.63 7.91
N PHE A 480 19.22 24.50 8.54
CA PHE A 480 18.25 24.44 9.62
C PHE A 480 18.93 24.49 11.00
N PRO A 481 18.50 25.39 11.90
CA PRO A 481 19.00 25.41 13.27
C PRO A 481 18.52 24.17 14.02
N PHE A 482 19.48 23.45 14.59
CA PHE A 482 19.22 22.27 15.39
C PHE A 482 18.50 22.63 16.70
N LYS A 483 17.53 21.81 17.11
CA LYS A 483 16.83 21.97 18.39
C LYS A 483 16.93 20.68 19.19
N VAL A 484 17.78 20.65 20.21
CA VAL A 484 17.83 19.57 21.18
C VAL A 484 16.49 19.52 21.92
N THR A 485 15.84 18.36 21.98
CA THR A 485 14.68 18.16 22.86
C THR A 485 15.15 18.18 24.32
N PRO A 486 14.60 19.05 25.17
CA PRO A 486 15.03 19.15 26.56
C PRO A 486 14.89 17.80 27.29
N LYS A 487 15.95 17.38 28.00
CA LYS A 487 15.96 16.20 28.88
C LYS A 487 15.58 16.55 30.32
N GLY A 488 14.85 17.65 30.51
CA GLY A 488 14.44 18.21 31.80
C GLY A 488 13.44 19.35 31.63
N GLY A 489 12.88 19.84 32.75
CA GLY A 489 11.95 20.97 32.78
C GLY A 489 10.48 20.61 33.02
N THR A 490 9.64 21.65 33.18
CA THR A 490 8.21 21.56 33.47
C THR A 490 7.42 21.08 32.26
N ILE A 491 6.61 20.03 32.44
CA ILE A 491 5.70 19.51 31.41
C ILE A 491 4.36 20.24 31.52
N GLU A 492 3.77 20.59 30.36
CA GLU A 492 2.43 21.19 30.31
C GLU A 492 1.38 20.22 30.88
N GLN A 493 0.49 20.68 31.76
CA GLN A 493 -0.53 19.83 32.39
C GLN A 493 -1.56 19.29 31.38
N ASP A 494 -1.88 20.09 30.35
CA ASP A 494 -2.80 19.75 29.28
C ASP A 494 -2.05 19.33 28.02
N ALA A 495 -2.55 18.34 27.28
CA ALA A 495 -2.00 17.97 25.98
C ALA A 495 -2.02 19.19 25.03
N PRO A 496 -0.87 19.59 24.44
CA PRO A 496 -0.81 20.80 23.63
C PRO A 496 -1.68 20.70 22.37
N LEU A 497 -2.39 21.79 22.02
CA LEU A 497 -3.24 21.84 20.82
C LEU A 497 -2.49 21.42 19.55
N ARG A 498 -1.26 21.92 19.37
CA ARG A 498 -0.42 21.61 18.20
C ARG A 498 -0.18 20.10 18.00
N VAL A 499 -0.23 19.33 19.08
CA VAL A 499 0.05 17.89 19.07
C VAL A 499 -1.23 17.09 18.79
N VAL A 500 -2.38 17.54 19.32
CA VAL A 500 -3.67 16.84 19.17
C VAL A 500 -4.40 17.21 17.87
N ALA A 501 -4.28 18.47 17.44
CA ALA A 501 -5.02 19.01 16.30
C ALA A 501 -4.82 18.23 14.98
N PRO A 502 -3.62 17.75 14.60
CA PRO A 502 -3.45 17.01 13.35
C PRO A 502 -4.41 15.81 13.22
N TYR A 503 -4.63 15.07 14.31
CA TYR A 503 -5.49 13.88 14.31
C TYR A 503 -6.97 14.25 14.25
N LEU A 504 -7.38 15.30 14.96
CA LEU A 504 -8.75 15.83 14.88
C LEU A 504 -9.06 16.37 13.48
N LEU A 505 -8.11 17.06 12.86
CA LEU A 505 -8.26 17.59 11.51
C LEU A 505 -8.33 16.47 10.47
N ILE A 506 -7.55 15.40 10.60
CA ILE A 506 -7.68 14.21 9.74
C ILE A 506 -9.05 13.54 9.94
N SER A 507 -9.49 13.39 11.19
CA SER A 507 -10.82 12.83 11.49
C SER A 507 -11.95 13.65 10.86
N LEU A 508 -11.85 14.99 10.91
CA LEU A 508 -12.76 15.91 10.25
C LEU A 508 -12.70 15.84 8.72
N PHE A 509 -11.49 15.80 8.16
CA PHE A 509 -11.28 15.63 6.72
C PHE A 509 -11.95 14.35 6.18
N CYS A 510 -11.90 13.25 6.94
CA CYS A 510 -12.55 12.01 6.56
C CYS A 510 -14.06 11.97 6.82
N SER A 511 -14.57 12.68 7.83
CA SER A 511 -16.01 12.68 8.16
C SER A 511 -16.81 13.66 7.29
N LEU A 512 -16.20 14.77 6.86
CA LEU A 512 -16.90 15.81 6.08
C LEU A 512 -17.55 15.26 4.80
N PRO A 513 -16.85 14.53 3.89
CA PRO A 513 -17.48 13.97 2.69
C PRO A 513 -18.56 12.94 3.00
N VAL A 514 -18.46 12.23 4.14
CA VAL A 514 -19.50 11.27 4.57
C VAL A 514 -20.80 12.01 4.87
N VAL A 515 -20.71 13.19 5.50
CA VAL A 515 -21.88 14.02 5.79
C VAL A 515 -22.40 14.73 4.53
N THR A 516 -21.50 15.33 3.73
CA THR A 516 -21.89 16.26 2.66
C THR A 516 -22.22 15.59 1.32
N VAL A 517 -21.63 14.44 1.01
CA VAL A 517 -21.91 13.75 -0.26
C VAL A 517 -23.15 12.89 -0.09
N GLU A 518 -24.20 13.16 -0.87
CA GLU A 518 -25.46 12.39 -0.80
C GLU A 518 -25.51 11.20 -1.75
N ASN A 519 -24.95 11.37 -2.94
CA ASN A 519 -24.94 10.37 -4.00
C ASN A 519 -23.50 10.16 -4.51
N PRO A 520 -22.75 9.22 -3.91
CA PRO A 520 -21.38 8.91 -4.31
C PRO A 520 -21.33 7.95 -5.51
N ARG A 521 -22.47 7.67 -6.17
CA ARG A 521 -22.59 6.71 -7.27
C ARG A 521 -21.94 5.37 -6.88
N ASN A 522 -21.01 4.88 -7.70
CA ASN A 522 -20.33 3.60 -7.52
C ASN A 522 -19.36 3.59 -6.32
N ALA A 523 -19.05 4.75 -5.72
CA ALA A 523 -18.12 4.86 -4.60
C ALA A 523 -18.77 4.74 -3.20
N ALA A 524 -20.02 4.26 -3.09
CA ALA A 524 -20.74 4.18 -1.81
C ALA A 524 -20.02 3.35 -0.73
N GLY A 525 -19.25 2.33 -1.09
CA GLY A 525 -18.43 1.56 -0.14
C GLY A 525 -17.37 2.40 0.57
N PHE A 526 -16.92 3.50 -0.02
CA PHE A 526 -15.95 4.42 0.61
C PHE A 526 -16.51 5.22 1.78
N TYR A 527 -17.83 5.23 1.99
CA TYR A 527 -18.39 5.75 3.24
C TYR A 527 -17.85 4.98 4.44
N LEU A 528 -17.74 3.64 4.34
CA LEU A 528 -17.21 2.85 5.45
C LEU A 528 -15.71 3.12 5.65
N PHE A 529 -14.91 3.09 4.59
CA PHE A 529 -13.47 3.35 4.70
C PHE A 529 -13.16 4.74 5.27
N SER A 530 -13.87 5.77 4.80
CA SER A 530 -13.71 7.13 5.32
C SER A 530 -14.16 7.24 6.78
N THR A 531 -15.26 6.56 7.14
CA THR A 531 -15.75 6.51 8.53
C THR A 531 -14.79 5.77 9.46
N LEU A 532 -14.28 4.60 9.07
CA LEU A 532 -13.29 3.83 9.85
C LEU A 532 -12.00 4.62 10.04
N THR A 533 -11.54 5.32 9.00
CA THR A 533 -10.38 6.20 9.09
C THR A 533 -10.65 7.37 10.04
N SER A 534 -11.84 7.98 9.96
CA SER A 534 -12.26 9.04 10.87
C SER A 534 -12.29 8.60 12.34
N ILE A 535 -12.81 7.38 12.61
CA ILE A 535 -12.80 6.73 13.93
C ILE A 535 -11.36 6.55 14.41
N LEU A 536 -10.49 5.96 13.57
CA LEU A 536 -9.09 5.69 13.93
C LEU A 536 -8.38 6.97 14.40
N TYR A 537 -8.48 8.07 13.66
CA TYR A 537 -7.80 9.31 14.03
C TYR A 537 -8.46 10.05 15.20
N LEU A 538 -9.77 9.90 15.41
CA LEU A 538 -10.41 10.38 16.63
C LEU A 538 -9.92 9.60 17.85
N VAL A 539 -9.77 8.27 17.73
CA VAL A 539 -9.21 7.41 18.78
C VAL A 539 -7.76 7.79 19.06
N ILE A 540 -6.93 8.05 18.04
CA ILE A 540 -5.55 8.53 18.24
C ILE A 540 -5.53 9.86 18.98
N ALA A 541 -6.38 10.82 18.59
CA ALA A 541 -6.51 12.10 19.30
C ALA A 541 -6.85 11.89 20.78
N ALA A 542 -7.81 11.00 21.07
CA ALA A 542 -8.21 10.63 22.43
C ALA A 542 -7.07 9.96 23.20
N VAL A 543 -6.36 9.00 22.59
CA VAL A 543 -5.20 8.31 23.17
C VAL A 543 -4.13 9.32 23.56
N VAL A 544 -3.80 10.27 22.68
CA VAL A 544 -2.80 11.32 22.97
C VAL A 544 -3.25 12.19 24.12
N ALA A 545 -4.50 12.70 24.10
CA ALA A 545 -5.00 13.61 25.12
C ALA A 545 -5.16 12.94 26.51
N VAL A 546 -5.75 11.74 26.54
CA VAL A 546 -6.05 11.01 27.79
C VAL A 546 -4.77 10.46 28.43
N ASN A 547 -3.84 9.90 27.64
CA ASN A 547 -2.62 9.38 28.24
C ASN A 547 -1.69 10.50 28.69
N HIS A 548 -1.63 11.64 27.97
CA HIS A 548 -0.91 12.82 28.45
C HIS A 548 -1.45 13.26 29.82
N GLY A 549 -2.77 13.39 29.98
CA GLY A 549 -3.36 13.78 31.25
C GLY A 549 -3.08 12.79 32.38
N ARG A 550 -3.20 11.47 32.11
CA ARG A 550 -2.84 10.42 33.08
C ARG A 550 -1.38 10.47 33.50
N GLU A 551 -0.46 10.70 32.56
CA GLU A 551 0.98 10.83 32.83
C GLU A 551 1.31 12.08 33.65
N GLN A 552 0.46 13.12 33.58
CA GLN A 552 0.55 14.31 34.43
C GLN A 552 -0.24 14.17 35.76
N GLY A 553 -0.73 12.98 36.10
CA GLY A 553 -1.43 12.71 37.36
C GLY A 553 -2.90 13.17 37.40
N LEU A 554 -3.54 13.38 36.25
CA LEU A 554 -4.97 13.69 36.19
C LEU A 554 -5.82 12.42 36.39
N GLU A 555 -6.51 12.33 37.52
CA GLU A 555 -7.46 11.27 37.88
C GLU A 555 -8.86 11.44 37.23
N TRP A 556 -8.93 12.14 36.09
CA TRP A 556 -10.20 12.39 35.41
C TRP A 556 -10.62 11.23 34.50
N SER A 557 -11.92 11.06 34.30
CA SER A 557 -12.43 10.11 33.30
C SER A 557 -11.93 10.46 31.90
N ALA A 558 -11.78 9.46 31.03
CA ALA A 558 -11.31 9.66 29.66
C ALA A 558 -12.14 10.71 28.90
N PHE A 559 -13.47 10.64 29.05
CA PHE A 559 -14.40 11.63 28.50
C PHE A 559 -14.06 13.05 28.96
N ARG A 560 -13.83 13.24 30.26
CA ARG A 560 -13.52 14.57 30.79
C ARG A 560 -12.19 15.10 30.25
N GLN A 561 -11.16 14.27 30.14
CA GLN A 561 -9.85 14.68 29.60
C GLN A 561 -9.89 15.05 28.11
N MET A 562 -10.76 14.41 27.33
CA MET A 562 -10.96 14.73 25.92
C MET A 562 -11.64 16.10 25.75
N PHE A 563 -12.77 16.32 26.43
CA PHE A 563 -13.65 17.46 26.17
C PHE A 563 -13.46 18.66 27.09
N PHE A 564 -12.77 18.50 28.22
CA PHE A 564 -12.57 19.57 29.20
C PHE A 564 -11.09 19.77 29.48
N SER A 565 -10.58 20.91 29.03
CA SER A 565 -9.20 21.35 29.18
C SER A 565 -9.11 22.86 29.28
N ARG A 566 -7.93 23.38 29.67
CA ARG A 566 -7.67 24.84 29.64
C ARG A 566 -7.55 25.41 28.22
N LEU A 567 -7.60 24.57 27.19
CA LEU A 567 -7.47 24.95 25.79
C LEU A 567 -8.85 24.89 25.10
N PRO A 568 -9.63 26.00 25.06
CA PRO A 568 -11.01 25.98 24.55
C PRO A 568 -11.10 25.53 23.08
N VAL A 569 -10.09 25.88 22.27
CA VAL A 569 -10.01 25.45 20.86
C VAL A 569 -9.86 23.92 20.74
N ARG A 570 -9.09 23.29 21.64
CA ARG A 570 -8.94 21.82 21.67
C ARG A 570 -10.28 21.14 21.95
N ASN A 571 -11.00 21.67 22.94
CA ASN A 571 -12.30 21.15 23.35
C ASN A 571 -13.32 21.27 22.20
N ALA A 572 -13.38 22.44 21.55
CA ALA A 572 -14.26 22.68 20.42
C ALA A 572 -13.97 21.74 19.24
N LEU A 573 -12.70 21.48 18.92
CA LEU A 573 -12.32 20.55 17.86
C LEU A 573 -12.74 19.11 18.17
N PHE A 574 -12.60 18.65 19.42
CA PHE A 574 -13.08 17.33 19.82
C PHE A 574 -14.60 17.20 19.66
N VAL A 575 -15.35 18.19 20.13
CA VAL A 575 -16.82 18.22 20.00
C VAL A 575 -17.21 18.19 18.53
N PHE A 576 -16.59 19.03 17.70
CA PHE A 576 -16.92 19.11 16.28
C PHE A 576 -16.55 17.83 15.52
N ALA A 577 -15.37 17.25 15.77
CA ALA A 577 -14.95 15.98 15.17
C ALA A 577 -15.87 14.82 15.56
N LEU A 578 -16.24 14.71 16.84
CA LEU A 578 -17.18 13.69 17.30
C LEU A 578 -18.56 13.90 16.68
N ALA A 579 -19.08 15.13 16.66
CA ALA A 579 -20.39 15.44 16.09
C ALA A 579 -20.46 15.10 14.59
N MET A 580 -19.44 15.48 13.81
CA MET A 580 -19.34 15.15 12.38
C MET A 580 -19.25 13.64 12.14
N LEU A 581 -18.47 12.93 12.95
CA LEU A 581 -18.38 11.47 12.86
C LEU A 581 -19.72 10.80 13.18
N LEU A 582 -20.38 11.17 14.27
CA LEU A 582 -21.68 10.62 14.66
C LEU A 582 -22.76 10.93 13.61
N ALA A 583 -22.78 12.15 13.07
CA ALA A 583 -23.66 12.51 11.96
C ALA A 583 -23.38 11.65 10.72
N GLY A 584 -22.12 11.47 10.33
CA GLY A 584 -21.73 10.63 9.20
C GLY A 584 -22.15 9.17 9.37
N ILE A 585 -21.95 8.60 10.58
CA ILE A 585 -22.40 7.25 10.92
C ILE A 585 -23.92 7.15 10.78
N GLY A 586 -24.67 8.07 11.41
CA GLY A 586 -26.14 8.05 11.36
C GLY A 586 -26.69 8.20 9.95
N LEU A 587 -26.08 9.03 9.12
CA LEU A 587 -26.56 9.32 7.77
C LEU A 587 -26.17 8.27 6.72
N ARG A 588 -24.99 7.63 6.85
CA ARG A 588 -24.37 6.85 5.75
C ARG A 588 -23.84 5.47 6.13
N ALA A 589 -23.72 5.10 7.41
CA ALA A 589 -23.22 3.76 7.77
C ALA A 589 -24.06 2.62 7.15
N PRO A 590 -25.41 2.67 7.11
CA PRO A 590 -26.20 1.64 6.43
C PRO A 590 -25.92 1.56 4.93
N LYS A 591 -25.76 2.71 4.26
CA LYS A 591 -25.45 2.77 2.81
C LYS A 591 -24.06 2.21 2.51
N GLY A 592 -23.06 2.56 3.31
CA GLY A 592 -21.70 2.04 3.19
C GLY A 592 -21.63 0.53 3.45
N TRP A 593 -22.32 0.06 4.48
CA TRP A 593 -22.40 -1.37 4.80
C TRP A 593 -23.13 -2.17 3.71
N GLN A 594 -24.26 -1.67 3.23
CA GLN A 594 -25.00 -2.29 2.12
C GLN A 594 -24.13 -2.35 0.86
N ALA A 595 -23.44 -1.26 0.49
CA ALA A 595 -22.55 -1.25 -0.67
C ALA A 595 -21.39 -2.26 -0.56
N MET A 596 -20.98 -2.64 0.66
CA MET A 596 -19.94 -3.65 0.89
C MET A 596 -20.45 -5.07 1.00
N MET A 597 -21.70 -5.26 1.43
CA MET A 597 -22.33 -6.57 1.61
C MET A 597 -23.19 -6.98 0.40
N TRP A 598 -23.48 -6.06 -0.53
CA TRP A 598 -24.27 -6.33 -1.71
C TRP A 598 -23.48 -7.17 -2.71
N ARG A 599 -23.45 -8.48 -2.46
CA ARG A 599 -23.55 -9.48 -3.52
C ARG A 599 -24.89 -9.27 -4.20
N SER A 600 -24.92 -9.30 -5.54
CA SER A 600 -26.14 -9.47 -6.33
C SER A 600 -27.09 -10.41 -5.57
N GLY A 601 -28.28 -9.95 -5.16
CA GLY A 601 -29.27 -10.75 -4.42
C GLY A 601 -29.85 -11.93 -5.20
N LEU A 602 -29.12 -12.44 -6.18
CA LEU A 602 -29.44 -13.61 -6.95
C LEU A 602 -29.16 -14.85 -6.08
N PRO A 603 -30.17 -15.72 -5.89
CA PRO A 603 -29.94 -17.00 -5.24
C PRO A 603 -28.81 -17.74 -5.97
N ALA A 604 -28.00 -18.50 -5.22
CA ALA A 604 -27.04 -19.42 -5.81
C ALA A 604 -27.78 -20.35 -6.77
N VAL A 605 -27.47 -20.26 -8.07
CA VAL A 605 -28.13 -21.08 -9.09
C VAL A 605 -27.63 -22.51 -8.91
N VAL A 606 -28.52 -23.41 -8.51
CA VAL A 606 -28.24 -24.85 -8.41
C VAL A 606 -28.08 -25.39 -9.83
N ALA A 607 -26.99 -26.11 -10.08
CA ALA A 607 -26.79 -26.75 -11.37
C ALA A 607 -27.86 -27.83 -11.60
N PRO A 608 -28.53 -27.85 -12.77
CA PRO A 608 -29.40 -28.97 -13.14
C PRO A 608 -28.58 -30.26 -13.23
N ALA A 609 -29.19 -31.40 -12.88
CA ALA A 609 -28.49 -32.68 -12.94
C ALA A 609 -28.20 -33.06 -14.41
N PRO A 610 -27.09 -33.75 -14.70
CA PRO A 610 -26.81 -34.23 -16.05
C PRO A 610 -27.98 -35.05 -16.60
N GLY A 611 -28.46 -34.70 -17.80
CA GLY A 611 -29.63 -35.34 -18.41
C GLY A 611 -30.97 -34.63 -18.17
N GLU A 612 -31.05 -33.63 -17.28
CA GLU A 612 -32.30 -32.88 -17.08
C GLU A 612 -32.54 -31.84 -18.19
N PRO A 613 -33.79 -31.69 -18.66
CA PRO A 613 -34.16 -30.64 -19.60
C PRO A 613 -34.13 -29.27 -18.92
N VAL A 614 -33.38 -28.35 -19.52
CA VAL A 614 -33.24 -26.97 -19.06
C VAL A 614 -34.16 -26.06 -19.86
N LYS A 615 -35.12 -25.42 -19.16
CA LYS A 615 -35.99 -24.41 -19.77
C LYS A 615 -35.15 -23.21 -20.24
N GLN A 616 -35.23 -22.90 -21.53
CA GLN A 616 -34.53 -21.76 -22.11
C GLN A 616 -35.27 -20.44 -21.85
N PRO A 617 -34.56 -19.29 -21.87
CA PRO A 617 -35.18 -17.99 -22.04
C PRO A 617 -36.05 -17.95 -23.30
N GLU A 618 -36.96 -16.99 -23.39
CA GLU A 618 -37.78 -16.80 -24.58
C GLU A 618 -36.88 -16.48 -25.79
N LEU A 619 -37.10 -17.16 -26.91
CA LEU A 619 -36.28 -17.00 -28.10
C LEU A 619 -36.90 -16.01 -29.06
N GLY A 620 -36.08 -15.26 -29.79
CA GLY A 620 -36.53 -14.31 -30.79
C GLY A 620 -35.54 -14.18 -31.93
N ALA A 621 -35.95 -13.48 -32.99
CA ALA A 621 -35.05 -13.18 -34.09
C ALA A 621 -35.33 -11.81 -34.72
N TYR A 622 -34.25 -11.13 -35.12
CA TYR A 622 -34.27 -10.17 -36.22
C TYR A 622 -34.04 -10.96 -37.52
N ASP A 623 -35.06 -11.11 -38.35
CA ASP A 623 -35.06 -11.99 -39.53
C ASP A 623 -35.70 -11.30 -40.74
N PRO A 624 -35.02 -10.32 -41.36
CA PRO A 624 -35.57 -9.55 -42.48
C PRO A 624 -35.88 -10.42 -43.71
N ASP A 625 -35.14 -11.51 -43.91
CA ASP A 625 -35.31 -12.46 -45.02
C ASP A 625 -36.43 -13.50 -44.76
N ASN A 626 -37.09 -13.45 -43.60
CA ASN A 626 -38.17 -14.37 -43.19
C ASN A 626 -37.79 -15.86 -43.20
N THR A 627 -36.51 -16.20 -43.02
CA THR A 627 -36.03 -17.59 -43.02
C THR A 627 -36.44 -18.39 -41.77
N LEU A 628 -36.79 -17.69 -40.68
CA LEU A 628 -37.28 -18.21 -39.40
C LEU A 628 -38.77 -17.88 -39.17
N ALA A 629 -39.48 -17.37 -40.18
CA ALA A 629 -40.86 -16.93 -40.04
C ALA A 629 -41.86 -18.07 -39.73
N ALA A 630 -41.55 -19.31 -40.16
CA ALA A 630 -42.38 -20.48 -39.92
C ALA A 630 -42.15 -21.13 -38.54
N ASP A 631 -41.14 -20.67 -37.80
CA ASP A 631 -40.79 -21.23 -36.49
C ASP A 631 -41.82 -20.83 -35.43
N ARG A 632 -42.52 -21.80 -34.84
CA ARG A 632 -43.57 -21.54 -33.83
C ARG A 632 -43.01 -21.36 -32.43
N ASP A 633 -41.74 -21.66 -32.22
CA ASP A 633 -41.07 -21.64 -30.93
C ASP A 633 -40.46 -20.27 -30.60
N LEU A 634 -40.37 -19.36 -31.58
CA LEU A 634 -39.93 -17.98 -31.37
C LEU A 634 -41.06 -17.14 -30.74
N ALA A 635 -40.73 -16.44 -29.67
CA ALA A 635 -41.60 -15.55 -28.91
C ALA A 635 -41.48 -14.07 -29.33
N PHE A 636 -40.35 -13.67 -29.92
CA PHE A 636 -40.11 -12.27 -30.34
C PHE A 636 -39.79 -12.13 -31.82
N ASP A 637 -40.41 -11.13 -32.44
CA ASP A 637 -39.91 -10.51 -33.67
C ASP A 637 -39.18 -9.22 -33.30
N HIS A 638 -37.93 -9.09 -33.75
CA HIS A 638 -37.14 -7.88 -33.60
C HIS A 638 -37.12 -7.11 -34.92
N VAL A 639 -37.38 -5.81 -34.87
CA VAL A 639 -37.38 -4.92 -36.04
C VAL A 639 -36.65 -3.62 -35.69
N PHE A 640 -35.88 -3.09 -36.66
CA PHE A 640 -35.23 -1.79 -36.56
C PHE A 640 -36.00 -0.77 -37.39
N VAL A 641 -36.27 0.40 -36.82
CA VAL A 641 -36.95 1.51 -37.49
C VAL A 641 -36.15 2.78 -37.23
N SER A 642 -35.87 3.52 -38.29
CA SER A 642 -35.34 4.87 -38.16
C SER A 642 -36.47 5.83 -37.82
N TRP A 643 -36.28 6.69 -36.82
CA TRP A 643 -37.27 7.71 -36.50
C TRP A 643 -37.41 8.82 -37.57
N ASN A 644 -36.59 8.76 -38.61
CA ASN A 644 -36.66 9.60 -39.81
C ASN A 644 -37.40 8.91 -40.96
N ALA A 645 -37.97 7.72 -40.73
CA ALA A 645 -38.83 7.04 -41.69
C ALA A 645 -39.89 8.02 -42.26
N PRO A 646 -40.09 8.05 -43.60
CA PRO A 646 -41.06 8.95 -44.22
C PRO A 646 -42.47 8.80 -43.63
N ASP A 647 -42.85 7.58 -43.26
CA ASP A 647 -44.05 7.26 -42.49
C ASP A 647 -43.71 6.25 -41.39
N ILE A 648 -43.18 6.76 -40.28
CA ILE A 648 -42.82 5.94 -39.11
C ILE A 648 -44.01 5.17 -38.54
N ARG A 649 -45.24 5.70 -38.67
CA ARG A 649 -46.43 5.04 -38.16
C ARG A 649 -46.73 3.80 -38.99
N ALA A 650 -46.69 3.91 -40.32
CA ALA A 650 -46.90 2.77 -41.21
C ALA A 650 -45.85 1.66 -40.98
N GLU A 651 -44.57 2.02 -40.77
CA GLU A 651 -43.51 1.05 -40.48
C GLU A 651 -43.73 0.32 -39.15
N ILE A 652 -44.04 1.06 -38.08
CA ILE A 652 -44.34 0.50 -36.76
C ILE A 652 -45.60 -0.39 -36.81
N ASP A 653 -46.66 0.05 -37.47
CA ASP A 653 -47.92 -0.71 -37.61
C ASP A 653 -47.72 -1.97 -38.46
N ALA A 654 -46.85 -1.95 -39.48
CA ALA A 654 -46.50 -3.12 -40.27
C ALA A 654 -45.69 -4.13 -39.44
N ALA A 655 -44.67 -3.67 -38.71
CA ALA A 655 -43.86 -4.52 -37.83
C ALA A 655 -44.74 -5.20 -36.77
N TYR A 656 -45.63 -4.44 -36.13
CA TYR A 656 -46.55 -4.97 -35.13
C TYR A 656 -47.52 -5.99 -35.71
N ARG A 657 -48.16 -5.71 -36.86
CA ARG A 657 -49.07 -6.67 -37.51
C ARG A 657 -48.37 -7.97 -37.91
N ASN A 658 -47.13 -7.90 -38.40
CA ASN A 658 -46.36 -9.08 -38.77
C ASN A 658 -46.03 -9.94 -37.54
N ALA A 659 -45.60 -9.33 -36.43
CA ALA A 659 -45.35 -10.03 -35.18
C ALA A 659 -46.63 -10.69 -34.64
N GLN A 660 -47.75 -9.96 -34.63
CA GLN A 660 -49.04 -10.49 -34.19
C GLN A 660 -49.56 -11.63 -35.08
N ALA A 661 -49.38 -11.53 -36.40
CA ALA A 661 -49.76 -12.60 -37.33
C ALA A 661 -49.00 -13.92 -37.09
N ARG A 662 -47.81 -13.82 -36.47
CA ARG A 662 -46.98 -14.96 -36.06
C ARG A 662 -47.16 -15.33 -34.58
N ASN A 663 -48.07 -14.67 -33.87
CA ASN A 663 -48.28 -14.80 -32.42
C ASN A 663 -47.01 -14.52 -31.60
N ARG A 664 -46.25 -13.49 -32.01
CA ARG A 664 -44.99 -13.05 -31.37
C ARG A 664 -45.13 -11.65 -30.77
N SER A 665 -44.37 -11.38 -29.71
CA SER A 665 -44.18 -10.03 -29.16
C SER A 665 -43.24 -9.23 -30.07
N LEU A 666 -43.48 -7.92 -30.18
CA LEU A 666 -42.60 -7.04 -30.95
C LEU A 666 -41.53 -6.43 -30.04
N MET A 667 -40.26 -6.61 -30.40
CA MET A 667 -39.15 -5.78 -29.92
C MET A 667 -38.76 -4.80 -31.03
N LEU A 668 -39.04 -3.52 -30.82
CA LEU A 668 -38.74 -2.47 -31.77
C LEU A 668 -37.50 -1.70 -31.35
N THR A 669 -36.47 -1.68 -32.21
CA THR A 669 -35.35 -0.76 -32.06
C THR A 669 -35.65 0.53 -32.80
N VAL A 670 -35.68 1.63 -32.05
CA VAL A 670 -35.86 2.97 -32.61
C VAL A 670 -34.49 3.64 -32.68
N GLU A 671 -34.03 3.88 -33.90
CA GLU A 671 -32.70 4.43 -34.17
C GLU A 671 -32.77 5.95 -34.37
N PRO A 672 -32.20 6.74 -33.45
CA PRO A 672 -32.31 8.19 -33.50
C PRO A 672 -31.32 8.84 -34.48
N TRP A 673 -31.37 8.48 -35.76
CA TRP A 673 -30.49 9.05 -36.77
C TRP A 673 -30.63 10.57 -36.88
N ALA A 674 -29.53 11.30 -36.96
CA ALA A 674 -29.58 12.75 -37.13
C ALA A 674 -30.25 13.13 -38.47
N ALA A 675 -31.03 14.21 -38.48
CA ALA A 675 -31.59 14.75 -39.73
C ALA A 675 -30.47 15.28 -40.65
N GLY A 676 -30.69 15.29 -41.97
CA GLY A 676 -29.66 15.59 -42.97
C GLY A 676 -28.88 16.90 -42.77
N ASP A 677 -29.49 17.91 -42.14
CA ASP A 677 -28.87 19.23 -41.91
C ASP A 677 -28.14 19.34 -40.55
N THR A 678 -28.07 18.24 -39.78
CA THR A 678 -27.53 18.24 -38.42
C THR A 678 -26.00 18.18 -38.46
N ARG A 679 -25.33 19.02 -37.66
CA ARG A 679 -23.87 18.95 -37.51
C ARG A 679 -23.46 17.60 -36.88
N PRO A 680 -22.37 16.95 -37.35
CA PRO A 680 -21.87 15.73 -36.72
C PRO A 680 -21.67 15.91 -35.21
N GLY A 681 -22.16 14.95 -34.42
CA GLY A 681 -22.09 14.98 -32.95
C GLY A 681 -23.10 15.91 -32.26
N ALA A 682 -23.93 16.66 -32.98
CA ALA A 682 -24.88 17.60 -32.36
C ALA A 682 -26.21 16.96 -31.92
N LEU A 683 -26.47 15.69 -32.29
CA LEU A 683 -27.76 15.02 -32.06
C LEU A 683 -28.27 15.13 -30.62
N LEU A 684 -27.46 14.70 -29.63
CA LEU A 684 -27.88 14.68 -28.23
C LEU A 684 -28.13 16.09 -27.68
N ALA A 685 -27.31 17.06 -28.08
CA ALA A 685 -27.49 18.46 -27.73
C ALA A 685 -28.78 19.04 -28.35
N ASP A 686 -29.08 18.70 -29.60
CA ASP A 686 -30.30 19.13 -30.28
C ASP A 686 -31.57 18.51 -29.67
N ILE A 687 -31.49 17.26 -29.19
CA ILE A 687 -32.57 16.64 -28.39
C ILE A 687 -32.75 17.41 -27.08
N ALA A 688 -31.67 17.74 -26.37
CA ALA A 688 -31.75 18.50 -25.12
C ALA A 688 -32.37 19.89 -25.32
N LEU A 689 -32.10 20.54 -26.46
CA LEU A 689 -32.71 21.81 -26.88
C LEU A 689 -34.15 21.68 -27.39
N GLY A 690 -34.73 20.48 -27.44
CA GLY A 690 -36.10 20.22 -27.86
C GLY A 690 -36.34 20.23 -29.38
N ARG A 691 -35.28 20.29 -30.21
CA ARG A 691 -35.42 20.36 -31.68
C ARG A 691 -36.02 19.08 -32.29
N TYR A 692 -35.93 17.97 -31.56
CA TYR A 692 -36.49 16.68 -31.96
C TYR A 692 -37.82 16.35 -31.27
N ASP A 693 -38.41 17.25 -30.47
CA ASP A 693 -39.63 16.96 -29.70
C ASP A 693 -40.82 16.54 -30.57
N THR A 694 -41.00 17.16 -31.73
CA THR A 694 -42.05 16.77 -32.68
C THR A 694 -41.85 15.34 -33.20
N ARG A 695 -40.60 14.93 -33.44
CA ARG A 695 -40.25 13.55 -33.86
C ARG A 695 -40.38 12.55 -32.73
N ILE A 696 -40.02 12.94 -31.51
CA ILE A 696 -40.24 12.13 -30.31
C ILE A 696 -41.74 11.91 -30.12
N ALA A 697 -42.54 12.97 -30.18
CA ALA A 697 -43.99 12.89 -30.05
C ALA A 697 -44.65 12.02 -31.14
N ALA A 698 -44.21 12.14 -32.40
CA ALA A 698 -44.72 11.32 -33.50
C ALA A 698 -44.39 9.83 -33.29
N THR A 699 -43.14 9.51 -32.93
CA THR A 699 -42.71 8.15 -32.60
C THR A 699 -43.49 7.57 -31.43
N CYS A 700 -43.60 8.33 -30.33
CA CYS A 700 -44.34 7.93 -29.13
C CYS A 700 -45.83 7.72 -29.43
N SER A 701 -46.44 8.59 -30.25
CA SER A 701 -47.85 8.47 -30.63
C SER A 701 -48.09 7.23 -31.50
N ALA A 702 -47.19 6.90 -32.42
CA ALA A 702 -47.26 5.66 -33.20
C ALA A 702 -47.16 4.42 -32.30
N LEU A 703 -46.21 4.40 -31.36
CA LEU A 703 -46.07 3.31 -30.39
C LEU A 703 -47.29 3.19 -29.47
N ALA A 704 -47.87 4.30 -29.03
CA ALA A 704 -49.04 4.32 -28.15
C ALA A 704 -50.32 3.83 -28.83
N ALA A 705 -50.38 3.81 -30.16
CA ALA A 705 -51.53 3.31 -30.92
C ALA A 705 -51.61 1.77 -30.95
N LEU A 706 -50.55 1.07 -30.54
CA LEU A 706 -50.47 -0.39 -30.54
C LEU A 706 -51.23 -0.99 -29.35
N LYS A 707 -51.89 -2.14 -29.55
CA LYS A 707 -52.82 -2.75 -28.57
C LYS A 707 -52.22 -3.93 -27.77
N GLY A 708 -50.91 -3.96 -27.55
CA GLY A 708 -50.22 -5.07 -26.88
C GLY A 708 -48.84 -4.69 -26.35
N PRO A 709 -48.19 -5.55 -25.54
CA PRO A 709 -46.89 -5.26 -24.96
C PRO A 709 -45.82 -5.18 -26.04
N VAL A 710 -45.22 -4.00 -26.20
CA VAL A 710 -44.12 -3.74 -27.14
C VAL A 710 -42.88 -3.37 -26.35
N PHE A 711 -41.77 -4.03 -26.68
CA PHE A 711 -40.46 -3.75 -26.11
C PHE A 711 -39.79 -2.69 -26.98
N VAL A 712 -39.51 -1.53 -26.41
CA VAL A 712 -38.93 -0.39 -27.12
C VAL A 712 -37.48 -0.23 -26.72
N ARG A 713 -36.58 -0.36 -27.70
CA ARG A 713 -35.14 -0.23 -27.55
C ARG A 713 -34.67 1.03 -28.29
N TRP A 714 -34.51 2.13 -27.57
CA TRP A 714 -34.12 3.42 -28.15
C TRP A 714 -32.63 3.68 -27.94
N GLY A 715 -31.93 4.10 -29.00
CA GLY A 715 -30.52 4.54 -28.93
C GLY A 715 -29.56 3.49 -28.35
N HIS A 716 -29.60 2.25 -28.87
CA HIS A 716 -28.77 1.14 -28.39
C HIS A 716 -27.27 1.36 -28.59
N GLU A 717 -26.45 0.61 -27.85
CA GLU A 717 -24.97 0.61 -27.96
C GLU A 717 -24.32 1.99 -27.80
N MET A 718 -24.96 2.84 -27.00
CA MET A 718 -24.60 4.24 -26.78
C MET A 718 -23.20 4.45 -26.21
N GLU A 719 -22.64 3.46 -25.53
CA GLU A 719 -21.32 3.55 -24.90
C GLU A 719 -20.17 3.11 -25.83
N ALA A 720 -20.50 2.60 -27.03
CA ALA A 720 -19.54 2.13 -28.02
C ALA A 720 -19.21 3.22 -29.06
N ASP A 721 -18.39 4.19 -28.67
CA ASP A 721 -17.91 5.29 -29.54
C ASP A 721 -16.93 4.78 -30.61
N THR A 722 -17.51 4.21 -31.65
CA THR A 722 -16.83 3.64 -32.82
C THR A 722 -17.01 4.52 -34.06
N GLY A 723 -17.71 5.65 -33.92
CA GLY A 723 -18.21 6.46 -35.05
C GLY A 723 -19.40 5.86 -35.79
N ARG A 724 -19.89 4.66 -35.40
CA ARG A 724 -21.02 3.98 -36.06
C ARG A 724 -22.37 4.69 -35.85
N TYR A 725 -22.65 5.14 -34.63
CA TYR A 725 -23.94 5.74 -34.28
C TYR A 725 -23.79 7.19 -33.82
N PRO A 726 -24.66 8.11 -34.28
CA PRO A 726 -24.57 9.53 -33.92
C PRO A 726 -24.94 9.83 -32.45
N TRP A 727 -25.50 8.85 -31.73
CA TRP A 727 -25.77 8.93 -30.29
C TRP A 727 -24.67 8.29 -29.42
N ALA A 728 -23.68 7.63 -30.02
CA ALA A 728 -22.56 6.99 -29.32
C ALA A 728 -21.28 7.81 -29.49
N ILE A 729 -21.22 8.98 -28.82
CA ILE A 729 -20.16 10.01 -29.01
C ILE A 729 -19.32 10.29 -27.76
N GLY A 730 -19.33 9.39 -26.79
CA GLY A 730 -18.60 9.58 -25.53
C GLY A 730 -19.24 10.56 -24.51
N ASP A 731 -20.43 11.10 -24.80
CA ASP A 731 -21.16 12.02 -23.90
C ASP A 731 -22.30 11.30 -23.15
N ALA A 732 -21.93 10.61 -22.05
CA ALA A 732 -22.87 9.82 -21.26
C ALA A 732 -23.98 10.66 -20.58
N PRO A 733 -23.70 11.82 -19.96
CA PRO A 733 -24.75 12.68 -19.41
C PRO A 733 -25.77 13.12 -20.46
N ALA A 734 -25.33 13.55 -21.65
CA ALA A 734 -26.25 13.97 -22.71
C ALA A 734 -27.13 12.81 -23.21
N TYR A 735 -26.57 11.60 -23.31
CA TYR A 735 -27.34 10.41 -23.65
C TYR A 735 -28.41 10.11 -22.58
N VAL A 736 -28.04 10.14 -21.30
CA VAL A 736 -28.96 9.87 -20.19
C VAL A 736 -30.13 10.87 -20.18
N GLU A 737 -29.83 12.16 -20.39
CA GLU A 737 -30.84 13.22 -20.50
C GLU A 737 -31.80 12.95 -21.67
N ALA A 738 -31.25 12.63 -22.85
CA ALA A 738 -32.03 12.34 -24.05
C ALA A 738 -32.92 11.09 -23.88
N TYR A 739 -32.38 10.00 -23.33
CA TYR A 739 -33.13 8.78 -23.05
C TYR A 739 -34.29 9.05 -22.09
N ARG A 740 -34.03 9.75 -20.98
CA ARG A 740 -35.07 10.13 -20.01
C ARG A 740 -36.17 10.98 -20.65
N ARG A 741 -35.80 11.92 -21.52
CA ARG A 741 -36.77 12.77 -22.24
C ARG A 741 -37.71 11.93 -23.09
N VAL A 742 -37.18 11.04 -23.94
CA VAL A 742 -37.96 10.16 -24.82
C VAL A 742 -38.89 9.26 -24.00
N VAL A 743 -38.36 8.57 -22.98
CA VAL A 743 -39.15 7.65 -22.15
C VAL A 743 -40.25 8.41 -21.40
N THR A 744 -39.95 9.60 -20.87
CA THR A 744 -40.96 10.43 -20.18
C THR A 744 -42.08 10.80 -21.14
N THR A 745 -41.76 11.33 -22.32
CA THR A 745 -42.75 11.72 -23.32
C THR A 745 -43.64 10.55 -23.71
N CYS A 746 -43.06 9.40 -24.05
CA CYS A 746 -43.85 8.24 -24.45
C CYS A 746 -44.71 7.70 -23.30
N ARG A 747 -44.22 7.70 -22.06
CA ARG A 747 -44.99 7.28 -20.88
C ARG A 747 -46.14 8.21 -20.52
N THR A 748 -46.11 9.47 -20.95
CA THR A 748 -47.29 10.35 -20.82
C THR A 748 -48.44 9.95 -21.75
N MET A 749 -48.15 9.19 -22.81
CA MET A 749 -49.15 8.76 -23.80
C MET A 749 -49.68 7.35 -23.51
N THR A 750 -48.87 6.46 -22.96
CA THR A 750 -49.25 5.07 -22.64
C THR A 750 -48.31 4.45 -21.59
N ASP A 751 -48.83 3.55 -20.76
CA ASP A 751 -48.08 2.74 -19.79
C ASP A 751 -47.79 1.30 -20.28
N GLN A 752 -48.24 0.96 -21.49
CA GLN A 752 -48.15 -0.41 -22.04
C GLN A 752 -46.78 -0.74 -22.64
N LEU A 753 -45.91 0.26 -22.84
CA LEU A 753 -44.59 0.09 -23.43
C LEU A 753 -43.57 -0.38 -22.39
N ARG A 754 -42.71 -1.32 -22.78
CA ARG A 754 -41.58 -1.80 -21.96
C ARG A 754 -40.27 -1.27 -22.52
N TYR A 755 -39.55 -0.47 -21.76
CA TYR A 755 -38.31 0.15 -22.24
C TYR A 755 -37.10 -0.74 -21.96
N VAL A 756 -36.39 -1.09 -23.04
CA VAL A 756 -35.15 -1.87 -23.00
C VAL A 756 -33.97 -0.91 -23.15
N TRP A 757 -33.27 -0.64 -22.06
CA TRP A 757 -32.00 0.09 -22.11
C TRP A 757 -30.89 -0.88 -22.52
N SER A 758 -30.30 -0.68 -23.70
CA SER A 758 -29.49 -1.71 -24.36
C SER A 758 -28.06 -1.25 -24.64
N PRO A 759 -27.16 -1.28 -23.64
CA PRO A 759 -25.74 -1.09 -23.88
C PRO A 759 -25.13 -2.19 -24.76
N ALA A 760 -24.02 -1.88 -25.42
CA ALA A 760 -23.16 -2.89 -26.04
C ALA A 760 -22.58 -3.83 -24.98
N GLY A 761 -22.54 -3.43 -23.72
CA GLY A 761 -22.01 -4.16 -22.58
C GLY A 761 -20.54 -3.82 -22.29
N ASN A 762 -20.04 -2.64 -22.66
CA ASN A 762 -18.65 -2.22 -22.39
C ASN A 762 -18.45 -1.81 -20.91
N ARG A 763 -17.20 -1.67 -20.47
CA ARG A 763 -16.87 -1.40 -19.04
C ARG A 763 -17.41 -0.06 -18.52
N ASN A 764 -17.66 0.89 -19.41
CA ASN A 764 -18.18 2.23 -19.12
C ASN A 764 -19.72 2.32 -19.17
N LEU A 765 -20.45 1.19 -19.30
CA LEU A 765 -21.91 1.20 -19.45
C LEU A 765 -22.64 1.90 -18.28
N ASP A 766 -22.07 1.88 -17.08
CA ASP A 766 -22.67 2.49 -15.88
C ASP A 766 -22.87 4.00 -16.03
N ASP A 767 -21.97 4.67 -16.76
CA ASP A 767 -22.06 6.11 -16.98
C ASP A 767 -23.30 6.50 -17.79
N TYR A 768 -23.85 5.55 -18.56
CA TYR A 768 -24.99 5.72 -19.47
C TYR A 768 -26.32 5.22 -18.90
N PHE A 769 -26.33 4.68 -17.67
CA PHE A 769 -27.55 4.13 -17.09
C PHE A 769 -28.54 5.24 -16.72
N PRO A 770 -29.75 5.28 -17.31
CA PRO A 770 -30.70 6.38 -17.10
C PRO A 770 -31.42 6.30 -15.76
N GLY A 771 -31.21 5.24 -14.98
CA GLY A 771 -31.84 5.01 -13.69
C GLY A 771 -33.04 4.07 -13.80
N ARG A 772 -33.27 3.28 -12.73
CA ARG A 772 -34.32 2.24 -12.69
C ARG A 772 -35.73 2.74 -13.01
N GLY A 773 -36.01 4.01 -12.71
CA GLY A 773 -37.30 4.62 -13.01
C GLY A 773 -37.60 4.71 -14.51
N TYR A 774 -36.64 4.54 -15.40
CA TYR A 774 -36.80 4.70 -16.86
C TYR A 774 -36.60 3.39 -17.64
N VAL A 775 -36.30 2.28 -16.96
CA VAL A 775 -35.88 1.03 -17.60
C VAL A 775 -36.72 -0.13 -17.08
N ASP A 776 -37.33 -0.88 -18.00
CA ASP A 776 -38.10 -2.10 -17.69
C ASP A 776 -37.24 -3.36 -17.86
N ALA A 777 -36.28 -3.36 -18.79
CA ALA A 777 -35.31 -4.44 -18.99
C ALA A 777 -33.96 -3.89 -19.51
N VAL A 778 -32.88 -4.65 -19.30
CA VAL A 778 -31.53 -4.33 -19.80
C VAL A 778 -31.22 -5.21 -21.01
N GLY A 779 -30.89 -4.59 -22.14
CA GLY A 779 -30.44 -5.27 -23.35
C GLY A 779 -28.91 -5.43 -23.38
N LEU A 780 -28.43 -6.52 -23.98
CA LEU A 780 -27.01 -6.75 -24.24
C LEU A 780 -26.80 -7.26 -25.67
N SER A 781 -25.77 -6.75 -26.33
CA SER A 781 -25.31 -7.25 -27.62
C SER A 781 -24.14 -8.23 -27.45
N VAL A 782 -24.23 -9.41 -28.05
CA VAL A 782 -23.19 -10.45 -27.99
C VAL A 782 -22.86 -10.95 -29.40
N PHE A 783 -21.64 -10.66 -29.85
CA PHE A 783 -21.13 -11.08 -31.15
C PHE A 783 -19.84 -11.89 -31.01
N ASP A 784 -19.91 -13.17 -31.38
CA ASP A 784 -18.74 -14.06 -31.50
C ASP A 784 -18.20 -13.96 -32.92
N CYS A 785 -17.26 -13.04 -33.13
CA CYS A 785 -16.64 -12.81 -34.43
C CYS A 785 -15.12 -12.65 -34.36
N PRO A 786 -14.37 -13.75 -34.47
CA PRO A 786 -12.91 -13.74 -34.58
C PRO A 786 -12.38 -12.83 -35.68
N ARG A 787 -13.07 -12.80 -36.83
CA ARG A 787 -12.64 -12.09 -38.03
C ARG A 787 -12.95 -10.60 -38.02
N CYS A 788 -13.77 -10.13 -37.08
CA CYS A 788 -14.18 -8.74 -37.00
C CYS A 788 -13.11 -7.81 -36.38
N ALA A 789 -11.98 -8.35 -35.93
CA ALA A 789 -10.88 -7.61 -35.28
C ALA A 789 -11.32 -6.77 -34.06
N ILE A 790 -12.28 -7.29 -33.30
CA ILE A 790 -12.79 -6.67 -32.06
C ILE A 790 -11.97 -7.05 -30.81
N TRP A 791 -11.06 -8.03 -30.94
CA TRP A 791 -10.20 -8.52 -29.87
C TRP A 791 -8.72 -8.29 -30.22
N PRO A 792 -7.82 -8.16 -29.22
CA PRO A 792 -6.37 -8.11 -29.45
C PRO A 792 -5.88 -9.33 -30.23
N ALA A 793 -4.77 -9.21 -30.96
CA ALA A 793 -4.23 -10.30 -31.78
C ALA A 793 -4.04 -11.60 -30.96
N GLY A 794 -4.71 -12.68 -31.39
CA GLY A 794 -4.73 -13.99 -30.71
C GLY A 794 -5.84 -14.16 -29.65
N GLY A 795 -6.50 -13.08 -29.22
CA GLY A 795 -7.65 -13.10 -28.33
C GLY A 795 -8.91 -13.56 -29.05
N HIS A 796 -9.53 -14.64 -28.57
CA HIS A 796 -10.79 -15.15 -29.07
C HIS A 796 -11.71 -15.43 -27.87
N ALA A 797 -12.94 -14.92 -27.91
CA ALA A 797 -13.93 -15.13 -26.86
C ALA A 797 -15.17 -15.78 -27.49
N SER A 798 -15.64 -16.90 -26.92
CA SER A 798 -16.89 -17.54 -27.34
C SER A 798 -18.10 -16.71 -26.92
N ALA A 799 -19.23 -16.85 -27.61
CA ALA A 799 -20.49 -16.21 -27.24
C ALA A 799 -20.85 -16.42 -25.74
N ALA A 800 -20.63 -17.63 -25.21
CA ALA A 800 -20.87 -17.95 -23.81
C ALA A 800 -19.96 -17.15 -22.85
N SER A 801 -18.67 -17.01 -23.19
CA SER A 801 -17.74 -16.22 -22.39
C SER A 801 -18.04 -14.73 -22.42
N ILE A 802 -18.44 -14.20 -23.58
CA ILE A 802 -18.83 -12.80 -23.77
C ILE A 802 -20.09 -12.49 -22.96
N LEU A 803 -21.11 -13.34 -23.06
CA LEU A 803 -22.34 -13.21 -22.26
C LEU A 803 -22.03 -13.19 -20.78
N ARG A 804 -21.23 -14.14 -20.26
CA ARG A 804 -20.88 -14.19 -18.84
C ARG A 804 -20.34 -12.83 -18.36
N THR A 805 -19.33 -12.32 -19.05
CA THR A 805 -18.68 -11.05 -18.68
C THR A 805 -19.61 -9.84 -18.79
N LYS A 806 -20.48 -9.78 -19.80
CA LYS A 806 -21.43 -8.68 -19.96
C LYS A 806 -22.60 -8.76 -18.98
N TYR A 807 -23.09 -9.98 -18.71
CA TYR A 807 -24.17 -10.24 -17.76
C TYR A 807 -23.78 -9.81 -16.35
N GLU A 808 -22.57 -10.17 -15.89
CA GLU A 808 -22.03 -9.77 -14.57
C GLU A 808 -22.00 -8.25 -14.37
N ARG A 809 -21.88 -7.45 -15.44
CA ARG A 809 -21.89 -5.98 -15.34
C ARG A 809 -23.27 -5.40 -15.12
N VAL A 810 -24.32 -6.11 -15.56
CA VAL A 810 -25.70 -5.60 -15.52
C VAL A 810 -26.54 -6.27 -14.43
N THR A 811 -26.05 -7.32 -13.78
CA THR A 811 -26.75 -8.02 -12.69
C THR A 811 -27.10 -7.09 -11.53
N ASP A 812 -26.25 -6.12 -11.25
CA ASP A 812 -26.41 -5.22 -10.10
C ASP A 812 -27.56 -4.21 -10.28
N TYR A 813 -28.03 -4.02 -11.52
CA TYR A 813 -29.24 -3.24 -11.77
C TYR A 813 -30.50 -3.94 -11.28
N GLY A 814 -30.48 -5.25 -11.02
CA GLY A 814 -31.63 -6.02 -10.53
C GLY A 814 -32.88 -5.86 -11.41
N LEU A 815 -32.67 -5.78 -12.72
CA LEU A 815 -33.70 -5.71 -13.77
C LEU A 815 -33.64 -6.97 -14.63
N PRO A 816 -34.73 -7.37 -15.30
CA PRO A 816 -34.70 -8.40 -16.33
C PRO A 816 -33.64 -8.09 -17.39
N VAL A 817 -32.89 -9.11 -17.82
CA VAL A 817 -31.87 -9.00 -18.86
C VAL A 817 -32.36 -9.68 -20.13
N MET A 818 -32.07 -9.08 -21.28
CA MET A 818 -32.35 -9.63 -22.61
C MET A 818 -31.06 -9.61 -23.42
N LEU A 819 -30.72 -10.72 -24.08
CA LEU A 819 -29.78 -10.66 -25.20
C LEU A 819 -30.55 -10.10 -26.39
N THR A 820 -30.38 -8.82 -26.67
CA THR A 820 -31.13 -8.12 -27.72
C THR A 820 -30.54 -8.35 -29.10
N GLU A 821 -29.24 -8.67 -29.15
CA GLU A 821 -28.56 -9.07 -30.37
C GLU A 821 -27.57 -10.19 -30.05
N LEU A 822 -27.69 -11.30 -30.76
CA LEU A 822 -26.76 -12.42 -30.70
C LEU A 822 -26.34 -12.81 -32.13
N GLY A 823 -25.04 -12.86 -32.38
CA GLY A 823 -24.47 -13.30 -33.67
C GLY A 823 -23.22 -14.15 -33.48
N VAL A 824 -23.06 -15.18 -34.32
CA VAL A 824 -21.87 -16.04 -34.35
C VAL A 824 -21.35 -16.14 -35.79
N ASP A 825 -20.08 -15.79 -36.00
CA ASP A 825 -19.40 -15.84 -37.30
C ASP A 825 -18.77 -17.21 -37.59
N GLY A 826 -18.64 -17.55 -38.88
CA GLY A 826 -17.94 -18.73 -39.38
C GLY A 826 -18.83 -19.80 -40.03
N SER A 827 -18.30 -21.01 -40.20
CA SER A 827 -18.99 -22.14 -40.84
C SER A 827 -20.22 -22.60 -40.07
N GLY A 828 -21.18 -23.24 -40.74
CA GLY A 828 -22.40 -23.76 -40.10
C GLY A 828 -22.15 -24.72 -38.91
N SER A 829 -21.10 -25.54 -38.96
CA SER A 829 -20.71 -26.41 -37.85
C SER A 829 -20.26 -25.62 -36.61
N ARG A 830 -19.39 -24.62 -36.79
CA ARG A 830 -18.96 -23.68 -35.74
C ARG A 830 -20.15 -22.94 -35.13
N LYS A 831 -21.02 -22.38 -35.96
CA LYS A 831 -22.23 -21.66 -35.49
C LYS A 831 -23.09 -22.57 -34.61
N ARG A 832 -23.31 -23.82 -35.03
CA ARG A 832 -24.04 -24.81 -34.24
C ARG A 832 -23.34 -25.10 -32.91
N GLU A 833 -22.05 -25.40 -32.94
CA GLU A 833 -21.29 -25.73 -31.73
C GLU A 833 -21.30 -24.60 -30.69
N ALA A 834 -21.06 -23.36 -31.13
CA ALA A 834 -21.06 -22.18 -30.25
C ALA A 834 -22.45 -21.86 -29.67
N LEU A 835 -23.52 -22.03 -30.47
CA LEU A 835 -24.89 -21.86 -29.97
C LEU A 835 -25.30 -22.97 -29.02
N ASP A 836 -24.92 -24.23 -29.29
CA ASP A 836 -25.17 -25.34 -28.38
C ASP A 836 -24.44 -25.12 -27.03
N GLU A 837 -23.21 -24.61 -27.05
CA GLU A 837 -22.46 -24.23 -25.85
C GLU A 837 -23.19 -23.12 -25.08
N LEU A 838 -23.58 -22.05 -25.77
CA LEU A 838 -24.28 -20.91 -25.18
C LEU A 838 -25.60 -21.35 -24.54
N GLN A 839 -26.48 -22.03 -25.27
CA GLN A 839 -27.80 -22.47 -24.81
C GLN A 839 -27.70 -23.40 -23.58
N ARG A 840 -26.71 -24.29 -23.54
CA ARG A 840 -26.41 -25.14 -22.37
C ARG A 840 -25.94 -24.36 -21.14
N SER A 841 -25.48 -23.12 -21.32
CA SER A 841 -25.04 -22.25 -20.23
C SER A 841 -26.12 -21.31 -19.70
N LEU A 842 -27.25 -21.12 -20.41
CA LEU A 842 -28.18 -20.03 -20.12
C LEU A 842 -28.88 -20.11 -18.77
N TRP A 843 -29.03 -21.32 -18.21
CA TRP A 843 -29.61 -21.52 -16.86
C TRP A 843 -28.83 -20.80 -15.76
N ARG A 844 -27.55 -20.48 -16.00
CA ARG A 844 -26.69 -19.74 -15.06
C ARG A 844 -27.10 -18.28 -14.88
N TYR A 845 -28.00 -17.77 -15.73
CA TYR A 845 -28.34 -16.35 -15.80
C TYR A 845 -29.82 -16.13 -15.42
N PRO A 846 -30.18 -16.10 -14.11
CA PRO A 846 -31.57 -16.08 -13.66
C PRO A 846 -32.36 -14.82 -14.06
N LEU A 847 -31.68 -13.70 -14.34
CA LEU A 847 -32.30 -12.48 -14.85
C LEU A 847 -32.49 -12.51 -16.36
N LEU A 848 -31.82 -13.40 -17.09
CA LEU A 848 -31.96 -13.50 -18.55
C LEU A 848 -33.34 -14.05 -18.91
N LYS A 849 -34.16 -13.22 -19.55
CA LYS A 849 -35.55 -13.55 -19.91
C LYS A 849 -35.75 -13.83 -21.39
N ALA A 850 -34.93 -13.25 -22.25
CA ALA A 850 -35.01 -13.46 -23.68
C ALA A 850 -33.64 -13.50 -24.35
N VAL A 851 -33.55 -14.23 -25.46
CA VAL A 851 -32.43 -14.24 -26.40
C VAL A 851 -32.94 -14.00 -27.81
N VAL A 852 -32.53 -12.89 -28.41
CA VAL A 852 -32.91 -12.47 -29.74
C VAL A 852 -31.71 -12.60 -30.67
N TYR A 853 -31.81 -13.51 -31.64
CA TYR A 853 -30.76 -13.78 -32.60
C TYR A 853 -30.80 -12.79 -33.77
N PHE A 854 -29.64 -12.27 -34.18
CA PHE A 854 -29.54 -11.37 -35.33
C PHE A 854 -29.33 -12.21 -36.60
N ASN A 855 -30.41 -12.55 -37.31
CA ASN A 855 -30.40 -13.48 -38.44
C ASN A 855 -30.35 -12.74 -39.80
N ALA A 856 -29.25 -12.04 -40.06
CA ALA A 856 -29.04 -11.31 -41.31
C ALA A 856 -27.55 -11.26 -41.70
N VAL A 857 -27.25 -10.85 -42.94
CA VAL A 857 -25.89 -10.41 -43.29
C VAL A 857 -25.73 -8.99 -42.76
N ASP A 858 -24.62 -8.70 -42.09
CA ASP A 858 -24.40 -7.38 -41.49
C ASP A 858 -24.15 -6.29 -42.54
N THR A 859 -24.16 -5.04 -42.10
CA THR A 859 -23.93 -3.88 -42.97
C THR A 859 -22.43 -3.68 -43.22
N PRO A 860 -22.00 -3.40 -44.48
CA PRO A 860 -20.62 -3.02 -44.78
C PRO A 860 -20.14 -1.84 -43.93
N GLY A 861 -18.94 -1.97 -43.36
CA GLY A 861 -18.35 -0.92 -42.51
C GLY A 861 -18.77 -0.95 -41.03
N ALA A 862 -19.64 -1.89 -40.62
CA ALA A 862 -20.05 -2.05 -39.22
C ALA A 862 -18.92 -2.52 -38.28
N TRP A 863 -17.86 -3.13 -38.82
CA TRP A 863 -16.78 -3.78 -38.06
C TRP A 863 -15.38 -3.26 -38.45
N PRO A 864 -14.43 -3.19 -37.50
CA PRO A 864 -13.08 -2.64 -37.74
C PRO A 864 -12.30 -3.30 -38.89
N ALA A 865 -12.49 -4.60 -39.11
CA ALA A 865 -11.71 -5.37 -40.11
C ALA A 865 -12.14 -5.17 -41.57
N HIS A 866 -13.10 -4.28 -41.88
CA HIS A 866 -13.79 -4.21 -43.18
C HIS A 866 -14.39 -5.56 -43.64
N TYR A 867 -14.57 -6.49 -42.71
CA TYR A 867 -15.21 -7.78 -42.92
C TYR A 867 -16.70 -7.66 -42.64
N VAL A 868 -17.52 -8.28 -43.48
CA VAL A 868 -18.97 -8.33 -43.32
C VAL A 868 -19.37 -9.74 -42.88
N PRO A 869 -19.66 -9.94 -41.58
CA PRO A 869 -20.09 -11.24 -41.08
C PRO A 869 -21.48 -11.60 -41.61
N ASP A 870 -21.65 -12.88 -41.94
CA ASP A 870 -22.95 -13.46 -42.23
C ASP A 870 -23.44 -14.16 -40.96
N TRP A 871 -24.44 -13.59 -40.31
CA TRP A 871 -24.97 -14.14 -39.05
C TRP A 871 -26.01 -15.23 -39.26
N ARG A 872 -26.51 -15.44 -40.49
CA ARG A 872 -27.67 -16.30 -40.73
C ARG A 872 -27.46 -17.74 -40.25
N ILE A 873 -28.51 -18.35 -39.72
CA ILE A 873 -28.52 -19.72 -39.22
C ILE A 873 -29.63 -20.56 -39.85
N ALA A 874 -29.51 -21.88 -39.75
CA ALA A 874 -30.61 -22.77 -40.07
C ALA A 874 -31.62 -22.78 -38.91
N PRO A 875 -32.94 -22.97 -39.17
CA PRO A 875 -33.97 -22.97 -38.12
C PRO A 875 -33.69 -23.91 -36.94
N THR A 876 -33.03 -25.04 -37.20
CA THR A 876 -32.72 -26.05 -36.17
C THR A 876 -31.65 -25.66 -35.14
N PHE A 877 -31.05 -24.47 -35.26
CA PHE A 877 -29.93 -24.04 -34.40
C PHE A 877 -30.41 -23.39 -33.09
N LEU A 878 -31.63 -22.85 -33.06
CA LEU A 878 -32.25 -22.32 -31.85
C LEU A 878 -33.15 -23.40 -31.25
N GLN A 879 -32.87 -23.82 -30.02
CA GLN A 879 -33.61 -24.90 -29.36
C GLN A 879 -34.31 -24.37 -28.12
N THR A 880 -35.61 -24.65 -27.99
CA THR A 880 -36.41 -24.27 -26.80
C THR A 880 -36.11 -25.11 -25.56
N THR A 881 -35.60 -26.32 -25.77
CA THR A 881 -35.20 -27.24 -24.71
C THR A 881 -33.82 -27.80 -25.02
N VAL A 882 -32.94 -27.79 -24.02
CA VAL A 882 -31.57 -28.30 -24.12
C VAL A 882 -31.30 -29.17 -22.91
N VAL A 883 -30.53 -30.23 -23.07
CA VAL A 883 -30.20 -31.16 -21.98
C VAL A 883 -28.94 -30.68 -21.26
N ALA A 884 -28.99 -30.61 -19.93
CA ALA A 884 -27.82 -30.32 -19.10
C ALA A 884 -26.76 -31.42 -19.27
N ARG A 885 -25.48 -31.02 -19.41
CA ARG A 885 -24.34 -31.94 -19.50
C ARG A 885 -23.54 -31.96 -18.21
#